data_AF-A0A8M1G5I6-F1
#
_entry.id   AF-A0A8M1G5I6-F1
#
_cell.length_a   1.000
_cell.length_b   1.000
_cell.length_c   1.000
_cell.angle_alpha   90.00
_cell.angle_beta   90.00
_cell.angle_gamma   90.00
#
_symmetry.space_group_name_H-M   'P 1'
#
loop_
_entity.id
_entity.type
_entity.pdbx_description
1 polymer ?
#
loop_
_entity_poly.entity_id
_entity_poly.type
_entity_poly.pdbx_seq_one_letter_code
_entity_poly.pdbx_strand_id
1 'polypeptide(L)'
;MRALWALLAVLLASWRLWAIQDIQECTWQVVLNKFERVGKNGMSDRFFDQEPLETLDSVFTPLVDAPTDQGEKYLSFPYYLKINYSCNGEIFSLIPRYFMNVSSRPLWHTVDQAPVLILGGIPDEKSVLLTDTSFTDSFLVELNIDSCWVGSFYCPQASFTATIYDAIATESTLFIRQNQLVYYFTGTYLTLHESNRGSGSWVRVLANECIKRLCPVHFHSNGSEYVMALTTGKREGYVHLGTITDGHVSFKLLPKQRSVCEGIQVVNCSITWAVFDAGDYNLLMLVEIQDPTTGKYFQVVSYDLVNDNLVILYTIPEFIPDARGLQFLMILGTESYTNFPMVPKGMFYNPYNNLLFIWGNFLLQSYNKENFIYLADFPKEQSIKYLVNSFHGDTAIVTETEEIWYLLEGSYRMYKLFPSKGWEVYISLQVMHQSSLYTSSETMVTLFYEDRRLYQLVYLIDKKQGRLVKRLVPVEQLLMYEQLGNHYLLKRQGNHLTLSFTSFCPFTVMRLRDLPNPQIYTRQERYQARPPRVLEPSGFHDENSLAVYQGLVYYLLYLHSKYHKPYADPVHDPTWRWWKNKKLDQDYYFYLASNLRSASNVYIEMASYEKIYDLKAEHELPERIFLDKGNSYAFSVFLTVREHSFEFQPERVLTTLELRSKVDLGVVLADPGCIEVVVKQKVLINRNSVLFWVTLNDKRSCFDQGISGHHLMKTSMLVKVVGAVGHCFQNTHRGPRMQGNLMVPVFIGCPPGKRLAFDITYTLEYNRLQNKHYFDCVHVDPEMPCFLFRDIFYPFFLIQDLVTGESGSFQGSYVLTVVGGGPTMDTIKEYSEEEIYRFNSPLDKTNSLIWTTKNTTTTKDSAFNIMTHQSLGIEWLCLENSPCHDTIPHTIFAPEFFFKVLVSNRGVDKSTYCDYQLIFLLHIHGLPLSAKRALFILMVSSCVFIGLVTLYIIFCLLLPLMVKACSALRWKINNIITSESYYPYTASSRVFSGASGTRSRGSSSVSSGVSSKVAEGNQEAPEETSKKQSIT
;
A
#
# COMPACT_ATOMS: atom_id res chain seq x y z
N MET A 1 72.11 -10.49 -18.21
CA MET A 1 71.53 -11.62 -17.45
C MET A 1 70.42 -11.21 -16.48
N ARG A 2 70.68 -10.68 -15.27
CA ARG A 2 69.62 -10.44 -14.26
C ARG A 2 68.40 -9.63 -14.75
N ALA A 3 68.61 -8.56 -15.52
CA ALA A 3 67.51 -7.78 -16.11
C ALA A 3 66.64 -8.56 -17.12
N LEU A 4 67.22 -9.53 -17.84
CA LEU A 4 66.48 -10.36 -18.80
C LEU A 4 65.53 -11.34 -18.09
N TRP A 5 65.98 -11.89 -16.96
CA TRP A 5 65.15 -12.74 -16.10
C TRP A 5 64.01 -11.97 -15.43
N ALA A 6 64.24 -10.70 -15.05
CA ALA A 6 63.17 -9.83 -14.56
C ALA A 6 62.09 -9.57 -15.64
N LEU A 7 62.50 -9.24 -16.87
CA LEU A 7 61.58 -9.07 -18.01
C LEU A 7 60.80 -10.36 -18.34
N LEU A 8 61.47 -11.51 -18.33
CA LEU A 8 60.80 -12.80 -18.57
C LEU A 8 59.80 -13.12 -17.45
N ALA A 9 60.13 -12.82 -16.20
CA ALA A 9 59.23 -13.01 -15.05
C ALA A 9 58.00 -12.09 -15.11
N VAL A 10 58.15 -10.82 -15.53
CA VAL A 10 57.03 -9.89 -15.73
C VAL A 10 56.12 -10.35 -16.88
N LEU A 11 56.69 -10.82 -17.99
CA LEU A 11 55.91 -11.38 -19.10
C LEU A 11 55.15 -12.66 -18.68
N LEU A 12 55.81 -13.59 -17.97
CA LEU A 12 55.17 -14.81 -17.45
C LEU A 12 54.11 -14.51 -16.37
N ALA A 13 54.28 -13.45 -15.57
CA ALA A 13 53.27 -12.98 -14.64
C ALA A 13 52.02 -12.44 -15.38
N SER A 14 52.21 -11.70 -16.49
CA SER A 14 51.10 -11.23 -17.31
C SER A 14 50.29 -12.38 -17.95
N TRP A 15 50.93 -13.48 -18.30
CA TRP A 15 50.25 -14.70 -18.78
C TRP A 15 49.55 -15.47 -17.64
N ARG A 16 50.09 -15.49 -16.41
CA ARG A 16 49.35 -16.06 -15.27
C ARG A 16 48.11 -15.24 -14.89
N LEU A 17 48.12 -13.92 -15.09
CA LEU A 17 46.95 -13.06 -14.88
C LEU A 17 45.85 -13.24 -15.96
N TRP A 18 46.17 -13.85 -17.11
CA TRP A 18 45.18 -14.29 -18.11
C TRP A 18 44.68 -15.74 -17.88
N ALA A 19 45.16 -16.41 -16.82
CA ALA A 19 44.77 -17.78 -16.46
C ALA A 19 43.93 -17.86 -15.17
N ILE A 20 43.36 -16.73 -14.72
CA ILE A 20 42.31 -16.68 -13.67
C ILE A 20 41.01 -16.25 -14.35
N GLN A 21 40.46 -17.14 -15.18
CA GLN A 21 39.19 -16.96 -15.85
C GLN A 21 38.12 -17.86 -15.22
N ASP A 22 37.82 -17.57 -13.96
CA ASP A 22 36.59 -17.94 -13.24
C ASP A 22 36.58 -17.16 -11.90
N ILE A 23 36.42 -15.84 -11.99
CA ILE A 23 35.88 -15.10 -10.86
C ILE A 23 34.40 -15.46 -10.82
N GLN A 24 33.98 -16.25 -9.84
CA GLN A 24 32.56 -16.43 -9.57
C GLN A 24 31.96 -15.04 -9.33
N GLU A 25 31.01 -14.62 -10.17
CA GLU A 25 30.24 -13.40 -9.96
C GLU A 25 29.35 -13.62 -8.72
N CYS A 26 29.91 -13.35 -7.54
CA CYS A 26 29.21 -13.48 -6.27
C CYS A 26 28.30 -12.26 -6.09
N THR A 27 27.01 -12.45 -6.33
CA THR A 27 26.02 -11.39 -6.20
C THR A 27 25.65 -11.17 -4.73
N TRP A 28 25.72 -9.92 -4.29
CA TRP A 28 25.11 -9.46 -3.05
C TRP A 28 23.65 -9.13 -3.35
N GLN A 29 22.74 -10.01 -2.93
CA GLN A 29 21.31 -9.82 -3.10
C GLN A 29 20.65 -9.56 -1.75
N VAL A 30 19.82 -8.52 -1.70
CA VAL A 30 19.17 -8.04 -0.48
C VAL A 30 17.66 -8.24 -0.64
N VAL A 31 17.10 -9.25 0.05
CA VAL A 31 15.67 -9.60 -0.05
C VAL A 31 14.99 -9.40 1.30
N LEU A 32 13.83 -8.75 1.31
CA LEU A 32 13.13 -8.32 2.53
C LEU A 32 11.88 -9.20 2.76
N ASN A 33 12.05 -10.34 3.43
CA ASN A 33 11.08 -11.45 3.46
C ASN A 33 10.54 -11.78 4.88
N LYS A 34 9.24 -12.04 5.00
CA LYS A 34 8.48 -12.06 6.28
C LYS A 34 8.34 -13.43 6.96
N PHE A 35 8.71 -13.55 8.25
CA PHE A 35 8.63 -14.78 9.08
C PHE A 35 8.37 -14.51 10.59
N GLU A 36 7.46 -15.22 11.25
CA GLU A 36 6.95 -14.86 12.61
C GLU A 36 7.35 -15.86 13.73
N ARG A 37 7.45 -17.17 13.47
CA ARG A 37 7.63 -18.23 14.49
C ARG A 37 8.71 -19.27 14.17
N VAL A 38 9.64 -18.94 13.25
CA VAL A 38 10.79 -19.78 12.88
C VAL A 38 11.51 -20.30 14.13
N GLY A 39 11.59 -21.63 14.27
CA GLY A 39 12.20 -22.31 15.43
C GLY A 39 11.21 -22.91 16.44
N LYS A 40 9.90 -22.60 16.38
CA LYS A 40 8.88 -23.28 17.19
C LYS A 40 8.38 -24.56 16.50
N ASN A 41 8.67 -25.73 17.08
CA ASN A 41 8.26 -27.03 16.54
C ASN A 41 6.72 -27.12 16.33
N GLY A 42 6.29 -27.35 15.09
CA GLY A 42 4.90 -27.67 14.75
C GLY A 42 3.96 -26.47 14.54
N MET A 43 4.48 -25.25 14.46
CA MET A 43 3.71 -24.04 14.13
C MET A 43 4.07 -23.52 12.73
N SER A 44 3.12 -22.87 12.06
CA SER A 44 3.35 -22.14 10.81
C SER A 44 2.81 -20.71 10.91
N ASP A 45 3.32 -19.85 10.03
CA ASP A 45 3.06 -18.41 10.01
C ASP A 45 2.16 -18.03 8.84
N ARG A 46 1.60 -16.82 8.91
CA ARG A 46 0.81 -16.23 7.81
C ARG A 46 1.56 -15.02 7.26
N PHE A 47 1.19 -14.54 6.07
CA PHE A 47 1.79 -13.33 5.52
C PHE A 47 1.42 -12.03 6.29
N PHE A 48 0.51 -12.05 7.28
CA PHE A 48 -0.03 -10.80 7.86
C PHE A 48 -0.19 -10.66 9.39
N ASP A 49 0.26 -11.60 10.22
CA ASP A 49 0.21 -11.43 11.69
C ASP A 49 1.28 -10.42 12.20
N GLN A 50 1.13 -9.94 13.44
CA GLN A 50 2.10 -9.08 14.14
C GLN A 50 2.22 -9.49 15.63
N GLU A 51 3.21 -10.31 15.97
CA GLU A 51 3.58 -10.59 17.36
C GLU A 51 4.70 -9.62 17.85
N PRO A 52 4.69 -9.18 19.12
CA PRO A 52 5.78 -8.41 19.72
C PRO A 52 6.99 -9.31 20.01
N LEU A 53 8.17 -8.96 19.47
CA LEU A 53 9.42 -9.69 19.70
C LEU A 53 10.21 -9.10 20.87
N GLU A 54 10.39 -9.88 21.95
CA GLU A 54 11.23 -9.52 23.09
C GLU A 54 12.73 -9.40 22.73
N THR A 55 13.14 -9.92 21.57
CA THR A 55 14.53 -9.86 21.08
C THR A 55 14.90 -8.51 20.44
N LEU A 56 13.93 -7.73 19.94
CA LEU A 56 14.20 -6.44 19.30
C LEU A 56 14.74 -5.42 20.30
N ASP A 57 14.28 -5.51 21.56
CA ASP A 57 14.80 -4.77 22.69
C ASP A 57 16.31 -5.02 22.89
N SER A 58 16.77 -6.28 22.79
CA SER A 58 18.20 -6.61 22.91
C SER A 58 19.08 -6.07 21.77
N VAL A 59 18.50 -5.71 20.62
CA VAL A 59 19.21 -5.07 19.49
C VAL A 59 19.34 -3.56 19.68
N PHE A 60 18.35 -2.91 20.32
CA PHE A 60 18.41 -1.49 20.69
C PHE A 60 18.98 -1.22 22.10
N THR A 61 19.11 -2.24 22.96
CA THR A 61 19.79 -2.18 24.26
C THR A 61 21.22 -1.64 24.17
N PRO A 62 22.11 -2.12 23.26
CA PRO A 62 23.44 -1.53 23.10
C PRO A 62 23.38 -0.09 22.60
N LEU A 63 22.34 0.29 21.84
CA LEU A 63 22.13 1.63 21.32
C LEU A 63 21.55 2.61 22.36
N VAL A 64 22.25 2.79 23.48
CA VAL A 64 22.02 3.92 24.41
C VAL A 64 22.10 5.29 23.72
N ASP A 65 22.75 5.36 22.57
CA ASP A 65 22.92 6.56 21.75
C ASP A 65 21.81 6.77 20.69
N ALA A 66 20.78 5.91 20.64
CA ALA A 66 19.73 6.01 19.64
C ALA A 66 18.55 6.89 20.08
N PRO A 67 17.85 7.51 19.12
CA PRO A 67 16.61 8.26 19.37
C PRO A 67 15.38 7.37 19.65
N THR A 68 15.53 6.05 19.70
CA THR A 68 14.51 5.07 20.13
C THR A 68 14.38 5.04 21.65
N ASP A 69 13.16 4.84 22.16
CA ASP A 69 12.88 4.66 23.59
C ASP A 69 13.05 3.18 23.99
N GLN A 70 13.76 2.88 25.07
CA GLN A 70 13.94 1.52 25.59
C GLN A 70 12.76 1.05 26.47
N GLY A 71 11.81 1.93 26.80
CA GLY A 71 10.58 1.59 27.53
C GLY A 71 9.40 1.16 26.64
N GLU A 72 9.42 1.44 25.34
CA GLU A 72 8.33 1.07 24.42
C GLU A 72 8.47 -0.38 23.92
N LYS A 73 7.40 -1.17 24.06
CA LYS A 73 7.28 -2.45 23.37
C LYS A 73 6.99 -2.23 21.89
N TYR A 74 8.04 -2.17 21.09
CA TYR A 74 7.91 -2.23 19.63
C TYR A 74 7.27 -3.55 19.20
N LEU A 75 6.33 -3.44 18.26
CA LEU A 75 5.94 -4.59 17.44
C LEU A 75 7.13 -4.94 16.52
N SER A 76 7.02 -6.03 15.78
CA SER A 76 7.96 -6.31 14.69
C SER A 76 7.19 -6.40 13.38
N PHE A 77 7.68 -5.74 12.32
CA PHE A 77 7.35 -6.23 10.98
C PHE A 77 8.29 -7.41 10.75
N PRO A 78 7.80 -8.63 10.48
CA PRO A 78 8.66 -9.82 10.57
C PRO A 78 9.59 -10.00 9.35
N TYR A 79 9.89 -8.93 8.60
CA TYR A 79 10.75 -8.97 7.43
C TYR A 79 12.23 -9.05 7.81
N TYR A 80 12.84 -10.21 7.61
CA TYR A 80 14.29 -10.33 7.55
C TYR A 80 14.81 -9.73 6.25
N LEU A 81 15.72 -8.77 6.35
CA LEU A 81 16.56 -8.32 5.26
C LEU A 81 17.67 -9.38 5.04
N LYS A 82 17.33 -10.45 4.32
CA LYS A 82 18.26 -11.52 3.99
C LYS A 82 19.26 -11.02 2.95
N ILE A 83 20.50 -10.82 3.38
CA ILE A 83 21.63 -10.63 2.47
C ILE A 83 22.11 -12.01 2.02
N ASN A 84 21.66 -12.44 0.84
CA ASN A 84 22.24 -13.57 0.11
C ASN A 84 23.58 -13.11 -0.49
N TYR A 85 24.68 -13.75 -0.07
CA TYR A 85 25.95 -13.70 -0.80
C TYR A 85 26.05 -14.96 -1.67
N SER A 86 25.47 -14.92 -2.86
CA SER A 86 25.41 -16.05 -3.78
C SER A 86 26.59 -16.06 -4.75
N CYS A 87 27.67 -16.73 -4.37
CA CYS A 87 28.64 -17.22 -5.36
C CYS A 87 28.02 -18.37 -6.15
N ASN A 88 28.07 -18.31 -7.48
CA ASN A 88 27.55 -19.36 -8.38
C ASN A 88 28.13 -20.73 -8.02
N GLY A 89 27.34 -21.60 -7.35
CA GLY A 89 27.83 -22.85 -6.77
C GLY A 89 26.74 -23.83 -6.33
N GLU A 90 25.79 -23.40 -5.48
CA GLU A 90 24.74 -24.28 -4.94
C GLU A 90 23.35 -23.93 -5.49
N ILE A 91 23.08 -24.40 -6.71
CA ILE A 91 21.73 -24.47 -7.30
C ILE A 91 21.46 -25.95 -7.61
N PHE A 92 20.26 -26.46 -7.28
CA PHE A 92 19.79 -27.76 -7.75
C PHE A 92 20.02 -27.85 -9.27
N SER A 93 20.74 -28.88 -9.74
CA SER A 93 21.15 -28.94 -11.14
C SER A 93 19.93 -29.08 -12.06
N LEU A 94 19.54 -27.95 -12.67
CA LEU A 94 18.34 -27.85 -13.51
C LEU A 94 18.45 -28.83 -14.67
N ILE A 95 17.72 -29.95 -14.56
CA ILE A 95 17.84 -31.04 -15.53
C ILE A 95 17.28 -30.54 -16.86
N PRO A 96 18.01 -30.65 -17.99
CA PRO A 96 17.56 -30.11 -19.27
C PRO A 96 16.17 -30.58 -19.73
N ARG A 97 15.70 -31.74 -19.24
CA ARG A 97 14.34 -32.28 -19.48
C ARG A 97 13.20 -31.35 -19.03
N TYR A 98 13.44 -30.41 -18.12
CA TYR A 98 12.43 -29.50 -17.56
C TYR A 98 12.07 -28.34 -18.49
N PHE A 99 12.92 -28.04 -19.47
CA PHE A 99 12.80 -26.86 -20.34
C PHE A 99 13.08 -27.15 -21.81
N MET A 100 13.95 -28.11 -22.16
CA MET A 100 14.27 -28.40 -23.56
C MET A 100 13.09 -28.98 -24.32
N ASN A 101 12.77 -28.36 -25.47
CA ASN A 101 11.61 -28.66 -26.30
C ASN A 101 10.26 -28.54 -25.54
N VAL A 102 10.24 -27.91 -24.37
CA VAL A 102 9.00 -27.65 -23.61
C VAL A 102 8.44 -26.31 -24.06
N SER A 103 7.18 -26.32 -24.48
CA SER A 103 6.49 -25.11 -24.94
C SER A 103 6.35 -24.08 -23.79
N SER A 104 6.36 -22.78 -24.12
CA SER A 104 6.30 -21.71 -23.11
C SER A 104 4.93 -21.65 -22.41
N ARG A 105 4.87 -21.07 -21.20
CA ARG A 105 3.62 -20.89 -20.45
C ARG A 105 3.44 -19.46 -19.94
N PRO A 106 2.21 -18.95 -19.85
CA PRO A 106 1.94 -17.64 -19.26
C PRO A 106 2.26 -17.60 -17.77
N LEU A 107 2.57 -16.41 -17.25
CA LEU A 107 2.82 -16.16 -15.84
C LEU A 107 1.60 -15.46 -15.22
N TRP A 108 0.78 -16.19 -14.46
CA TRP A 108 -0.46 -15.65 -13.89
C TRP A 108 -0.27 -15.15 -12.45
N HIS A 109 -0.59 -13.88 -12.23
CA HIS A 109 -0.48 -13.21 -10.93
C HIS A 109 -1.49 -12.05 -10.80
N THR A 110 -1.75 -11.59 -9.57
CA THR A 110 -2.41 -10.29 -9.31
C THR A 110 -1.39 -9.16 -9.53
N VAL A 111 -1.77 -8.20 -10.38
CA VAL A 111 -0.87 -7.16 -10.89
C VAL A 111 -0.59 -6.14 -9.80
N ASP A 112 0.67 -5.71 -9.71
CA ASP A 112 1.22 -4.79 -8.71
C ASP A 112 1.08 -5.21 -7.23
N GLN A 113 0.58 -6.43 -6.95
CA GLN A 113 0.28 -6.91 -5.59
C GLN A 113 0.93 -8.24 -5.21
N ALA A 114 1.12 -9.19 -6.16
CA ALA A 114 1.70 -10.49 -5.84
C ALA A 114 3.20 -10.38 -5.45
N PRO A 115 3.60 -10.69 -4.19
CA PRO A 115 4.99 -10.55 -3.73
C PRO A 115 5.90 -11.68 -4.21
N VAL A 116 5.32 -12.76 -4.73
CA VAL A 116 5.97 -14.01 -5.10
C VAL A 116 5.30 -14.54 -6.36
N LEU A 117 6.10 -14.95 -7.35
CA LEU A 117 5.62 -15.44 -8.63
C LEU A 117 5.94 -16.94 -8.77
N ILE A 118 4.97 -17.70 -9.31
CA ILE A 118 5.10 -19.14 -9.54
C ILE A 118 4.81 -19.50 -11.00
N LEU A 119 5.58 -20.43 -11.55
CA LEU A 119 5.40 -20.95 -12.90
C LEU A 119 5.37 -22.49 -12.90
N GLY A 120 4.23 -23.05 -13.31
CA GLY A 120 4.05 -24.49 -13.51
C GLY A 120 4.57 -24.97 -14.87
N GLY A 121 3.93 -26.01 -15.40
CA GLY A 121 4.18 -26.56 -16.75
C GLY A 121 5.47 -27.36 -16.89
N ILE A 122 6.02 -27.88 -15.78
CA ILE A 122 7.21 -28.75 -15.83
C ILE A 122 6.76 -30.19 -16.18
N PRO A 123 7.27 -30.81 -17.27
CA PRO A 123 6.77 -32.11 -17.74
C PRO A 123 6.99 -33.22 -16.72
N ASP A 124 5.91 -33.92 -16.36
CA ASP A 124 5.88 -35.12 -15.51
C ASP A 124 6.54 -34.96 -14.12
N GLU A 125 6.62 -33.73 -13.62
CA GLU A 125 7.10 -33.39 -12.28
C GLU A 125 6.03 -32.65 -11.48
N LYS A 126 5.98 -32.91 -10.16
CA LYS A 126 5.13 -32.13 -9.22
C LYS A 126 5.78 -30.81 -8.82
N SER A 127 6.40 -30.10 -9.75
CA SER A 127 7.32 -29.01 -9.42
C SER A 127 6.91 -27.69 -10.06
N VAL A 128 7.16 -26.59 -9.33
CA VAL A 128 6.99 -25.22 -9.80
C VAL A 128 8.31 -24.47 -9.72
N LEU A 129 8.51 -23.53 -10.64
CA LEU A 129 9.57 -22.55 -10.56
C LEU A 129 9.07 -21.35 -9.74
N LEU A 130 9.76 -21.02 -8.67
CA LEU A 130 9.43 -20.02 -7.67
C LEU A 130 10.40 -18.83 -7.74
N THR A 131 9.90 -17.59 -7.57
CA THR A 131 10.74 -16.41 -7.42
C THR A 131 10.05 -15.32 -6.59
N ASP A 132 10.82 -14.63 -5.76
CA ASP A 132 10.49 -13.37 -5.06
C ASP A 132 11.13 -12.14 -5.73
N THR A 133 11.82 -12.35 -6.86
CA THR A 133 12.71 -11.38 -7.52
C THR A 133 12.48 -11.34 -9.04
N SER A 134 11.24 -11.66 -9.46
CA SER A 134 10.80 -11.66 -10.86
C SER A 134 11.75 -12.41 -11.81
N PHE A 135 12.29 -13.54 -11.35
CA PHE A 135 13.26 -14.39 -12.05
C PHE A 135 14.63 -13.75 -12.35
N THR A 136 15.14 -12.82 -11.53
CA THR A 136 16.62 -12.71 -11.44
C THR A 136 17.18 -14.00 -10.85
N ASP A 137 16.51 -14.48 -9.81
CA ASP A 137 16.81 -15.71 -9.11
C ASP A 137 15.55 -16.57 -9.08
N SER A 138 15.71 -17.88 -9.19
CA SER A 138 14.59 -18.80 -9.38
C SER A 138 14.87 -20.18 -8.79
N PHE A 139 13.97 -20.65 -7.95
CA PHE A 139 14.11 -21.89 -7.19
C PHE A 139 13.13 -22.94 -7.71
N LEU A 140 13.61 -24.16 -7.92
CA LEU A 140 12.76 -25.29 -8.31
C LEU A 140 12.22 -25.96 -7.05
N VAL A 141 10.91 -25.88 -6.82
CA VAL A 141 10.25 -26.39 -5.60
C VAL A 141 9.38 -27.60 -5.95
N GLU A 142 9.65 -28.75 -5.31
CA GLU A 142 8.83 -29.96 -5.39
C GLU A 142 7.65 -29.89 -4.41
N LEU A 143 6.45 -30.27 -4.88
CA LEU A 143 5.20 -30.11 -4.14
C LEU A 143 4.68 -31.44 -3.58
N ASN A 144 4.53 -31.49 -2.26
CA ASN A 144 4.05 -32.65 -1.51
C ASN A 144 2.52 -32.71 -1.47
N ILE A 145 1.91 -32.82 -2.66
CA ILE A 145 0.45 -32.94 -2.86
C ILE A 145 0.02 -34.38 -3.15
N ASP A 146 -1.21 -34.73 -2.78
CA ASP A 146 -1.79 -36.04 -3.06
C ASP A 146 -2.03 -36.21 -4.56
N SER A 147 -1.45 -37.26 -5.15
CA SER A 147 -1.65 -37.61 -6.58
C SER A 147 -2.68 -38.74 -6.73
N CYS A 148 -3.69 -38.74 -5.86
CA CYS A 148 -4.79 -39.69 -5.88
C CYS A 148 -5.74 -39.35 -7.04
N TRP A 149 -5.60 -40.07 -8.17
CA TRP A 149 -6.48 -39.93 -9.32
C TRP A 149 -7.94 -40.22 -8.93
N VAL A 150 -8.79 -39.20 -8.94
CA VAL A 150 -10.24 -39.33 -8.69
C VAL A 150 -10.94 -39.81 -9.97
N GLY A 151 -10.58 -41.01 -10.40
CA GLY A 151 -11.18 -41.68 -11.54
C GLY A 151 -12.65 -41.98 -11.29
N SER A 152 -13.54 -41.11 -11.77
CA SER A 152 -14.99 -41.31 -11.71
C SER A 152 -15.61 -41.23 -13.11
N PHE A 153 -16.75 -41.89 -13.29
CA PHE A 153 -17.55 -41.83 -14.52
C PHE A 153 -17.89 -40.38 -14.93
N TYR A 154 -18.00 -39.48 -13.96
CA TYR A 154 -18.38 -38.09 -14.19
C TYR A 154 -17.22 -37.17 -14.58
N CYS A 155 -15.96 -37.64 -14.49
CA CYS A 155 -14.78 -36.81 -14.69
C CYS A 155 -13.70 -37.51 -15.54
N PRO A 156 -14.02 -37.87 -16.80
CA PRO A 156 -13.11 -38.62 -17.66
C PRO A 156 -11.84 -37.82 -17.99
N GLN A 157 -10.68 -38.43 -17.76
CA GLN A 157 -9.39 -37.96 -18.25
C GLN A 157 -8.60 -39.16 -18.78
N ALA A 158 -8.06 -39.05 -20.00
CA ALA A 158 -7.47 -40.17 -20.73
C ALA A 158 -6.13 -40.67 -20.14
N SER A 159 -5.40 -39.80 -19.43
CA SER A 159 -4.14 -40.13 -18.76
C SER A 159 -3.94 -39.24 -17.54
N PHE A 160 -3.32 -39.77 -16.49
CA PHE A 160 -2.82 -38.99 -15.36
C PHE A 160 -1.42 -38.44 -15.70
N THR A 161 -1.12 -37.19 -15.31
CA THR A 161 0.23 -36.61 -15.37
C THR A 161 0.60 -35.99 -14.02
N ALA A 162 1.89 -35.95 -13.68
CA ALA A 162 2.34 -35.27 -12.45
C ALA A 162 2.44 -33.74 -12.62
N THR A 163 2.49 -33.26 -13.87
CA THR A 163 2.57 -31.85 -14.26
C THR A 163 1.55 -30.97 -13.54
N ILE A 164 2.03 -29.88 -12.94
CA ILE A 164 1.19 -28.76 -12.50
C ILE A 164 0.81 -27.93 -13.74
N TYR A 165 -0.45 -27.99 -14.16
CA TYR A 165 -0.91 -27.32 -15.39
C TYR A 165 -1.10 -25.82 -15.20
N ASP A 166 -1.81 -25.45 -14.13
CA ASP A 166 -2.11 -24.05 -13.82
C ASP A 166 -1.42 -23.67 -12.52
N ALA A 167 -0.86 -22.47 -12.48
CA ALA A 167 -0.22 -21.86 -11.32
C ALA A 167 -0.58 -20.36 -11.32
N ILE A 168 -1.15 -19.85 -10.23
CA ILE A 168 -1.60 -18.45 -10.11
C ILE A 168 -1.12 -17.91 -8.76
N ALA A 169 -0.40 -16.79 -8.77
CA ALA A 169 -0.06 -16.05 -7.57
C ALA A 169 -1.10 -14.97 -7.24
N THR A 170 -1.28 -14.70 -5.95
CA THR A 170 -2.04 -13.57 -5.42
C THR A 170 -1.19 -12.87 -4.34
N GLU A 171 -1.64 -11.75 -3.78
CA GLU A 171 -0.98 -11.03 -2.67
C GLU A 171 -0.82 -11.96 -1.44
N SER A 172 -1.87 -12.71 -1.13
CA SER A 172 -2.01 -13.44 0.13
C SER A 172 -1.96 -14.98 0.00
N THR A 173 -2.17 -15.52 -1.20
CA THR A 173 -2.29 -16.97 -1.47
C THR A 173 -1.64 -17.38 -2.79
N LEU A 174 -1.26 -18.66 -2.91
CA LEU A 174 -0.83 -19.26 -4.17
C LEU A 174 -1.80 -20.38 -4.56
N PHE A 175 -2.24 -20.45 -5.82
CA PHE A 175 -3.11 -21.51 -6.35
C PHE A 175 -2.39 -22.37 -7.39
N ILE A 176 -2.67 -23.67 -7.38
CA ILE A 176 -2.20 -24.62 -8.39
C ILE A 176 -3.31 -25.61 -8.81
N ARG A 177 -3.19 -26.16 -10.02
CA ARG A 177 -3.99 -27.30 -10.50
C ARG A 177 -3.11 -28.45 -11.01
N GLN A 178 -3.22 -29.62 -10.39
CA GLN A 178 -2.71 -30.89 -10.93
C GLN A 178 -3.90 -31.69 -11.47
N ASN A 179 -3.91 -31.99 -12.78
CA ASN A 179 -5.04 -32.63 -13.46
C ASN A 179 -6.38 -31.91 -13.19
N GLN A 180 -7.29 -32.50 -12.43
CA GLN A 180 -8.59 -31.91 -12.07
C GLN A 180 -8.60 -31.30 -10.66
N LEU A 181 -7.54 -31.51 -9.87
CA LEU A 181 -7.46 -31.18 -8.45
C LEU A 181 -6.85 -29.80 -8.25
N VAL A 182 -7.50 -28.97 -7.42
CA VAL A 182 -7.06 -27.61 -7.10
C VAL A 182 -6.56 -27.56 -5.67
N TYR A 183 -5.43 -26.89 -5.47
CA TYR A 183 -4.84 -26.63 -4.15
C TYR A 183 -4.57 -25.14 -4.01
N TYR A 184 -4.60 -24.65 -2.78
CA TYR A 184 -4.03 -23.35 -2.43
C TYR A 184 -2.99 -23.49 -1.31
N PHE A 185 -2.10 -22.52 -1.21
CA PHE A 185 -1.10 -22.40 -0.16
C PHE A 185 -1.23 -21.04 0.53
N THR A 186 -1.18 -21.08 1.86
CA THR A 186 -1.02 -19.94 2.77
C THR A 186 0.11 -20.28 3.73
N GLY A 187 1.11 -19.41 3.82
CA GLY A 187 2.31 -19.66 4.63
C GLY A 187 3.30 -18.51 4.50
N THR A 188 4.59 -18.84 4.45
CA THR A 188 5.70 -17.91 4.17
C THR A 188 6.64 -18.48 3.11
N TYR A 189 7.48 -17.62 2.52
CA TYR A 189 8.45 -18.03 1.49
C TYR A 189 9.41 -19.15 1.95
N LEU A 190 9.87 -19.14 3.21
CA LEU A 190 10.71 -20.20 3.78
C LEU A 190 9.94 -21.53 3.88
N THR A 191 8.69 -21.51 4.35
CA THR A 191 7.86 -22.73 4.44
C THR A 191 7.46 -23.30 3.07
N LEU A 192 7.59 -22.51 2.00
CA LEU A 192 7.45 -22.96 0.62
C LEU A 192 8.79 -23.51 0.07
N HIS A 193 9.92 -22.97 0.52
CA HIS A 193 11.29 -23.32 0.14
C HIS A 193 11.96 -24.34 1.11
N GLU A 194 11.20 -25.19 1.82
CA GLU A 194 11.81 -26.24 2.67
C GLU A 194 12.44 -27.37 1.82
N SER A 195 13.69 -27.18 1.42
CA SER A 195 14.42 -28.04 0.46
C SER A 195 14.56 -29.52 0.85
N ASN A 196 14.31 -29.87 2.12
CA ASN A 196 14.43 -31.23 2.65
C ASN A 196 13.07 -31.91 2.86
N ARG A 197 11.95 -31.18 2.72
CA ARG A 197 10.58 -31.68 2.86
C ARG A 197 9.65 -30.84 2.00
N GLY A 198 9.23 -31.37 0.85
CA GLY A 198 8.24 -30.71 0.00
C GLY A 198 7.03 -30.24 0.84
N SER A 199 6.65 -28.97 0.65
CA SER A 199 5.80 -28.27 1.63
C SER A 199 4.47 -28.99 1.84
N GLY A 200 4.17 -29.37 3.08
CA GLY A 200 2.94 -30.10 3.45
C GLY A 200 1.71 -29.21 3.62
N SER A 201 1.84 -27.89 3.43
CA SER A 201 0.82 -26.89 3.74
C SER A 201 -0.14 -26.57 2.58
N TRP A 202 -0.10 -27.33 1.49
CA TRP A 202 -1.04 -27.19 0.36
C TRP A 202 -2.42 -27.77 0.72
N VAL A 203 -3.42 -26.89 0.81
CA VAL A 203 -4.79 -27.25 1.15
C VAL A 203 -5.57 -27.56 -0.13
N ARG A 204 -6.03 -28.81 -0.26
CA ARG A 204 -6.88 -29.25 -1.38
C ARG A 204 -8.28 -28.63 -1.25
N VAL A 205 -8.76 -27.99 -2.32
CA VAL A 205 -10.08 -27.35 -2.40
C VAL A 205 -10.90 -27.92 -3.56
N LEU A 206 -12.21 -27.64 -3.57
CA LEU A 206 -13.16 -28.12 -4.58
C LEU A 206 -13.10 -29.65 -4.78
N ALA A 207 -12.78 -30.41 -3.73
CA ALA A 207 -12.33 -31.81 -3.82
C ALA A 207 -13.35 -32.81 -4.39
N ASN A 208 -14.64 -32.43 -4.46
CA ASN A 208 -15.76 -33.19 -5.03
C ASN A 208 -16.13 -32.73 -6.46
N GLU A 209 -15.49 -31.67 -6.95
CA GLU A 209 -15.71 -31.07 -8.27
C GLU A 209 -14.54 -31.39 -9.18
N CYS A 210 -14.77 -31.34 -10.49
CA CYS A 210 -13.75 -31.66 -11.48
C CYS A 210 -13.43 -30.41 -12.29
N ILE A 211 -12.24 -29.85 -12.06
CA ILE A 211 -11.86 -28.53 -12.57
C ILE A 211 -11.03 -28.68 -13.85
N LYS A 212 -11.54 -28.09 -14.93
CA LYS A 212 -10.97 -28.11 -16.28
C LYS A 212 -9.79 -27.14 -16.43
N ARG A 213 -9.88 -25.98 -15.77
CA ARG A 213 -8.96 -24.84 -15.87
C ARG A 213 -9.19 -23.86 -14.71
N LEU A 214 -8.12 -23.26 -14.21
CA LEU A 214 -8.15 -22.02 -13.44
C LEU A 214 -7.97 -20.82 -14.39
N CYS A 215 -8.77 -19.77 -14.21
CA CYS A 215 -8.61 -18.50 -14.92
C CYS A 215 -8.24 -17.40 -13.89
N PRO A 216 -7.19 -16.60 -14.14
CA PRO A 216 -6.77 -15.54 -13.23
C PRO A 216 -7.75 -14.37 -13.23
N VAL A 217 -7.79 -13.64 -12.11
CA VAL A 217 -8.32 -12.27 -12.06
C VAL A 217 -7.14 -11.36 -11.73
N HIS A 218 -6.76 -10.49 -12.67
CA HIS A 218 -5.53 -9.70 -12.55
C HIS A 218 -5.60 -8.56 -11.52
N PHE A 219 -6.79 -8.22 -11.03
CA PHE A 219 -7.00 -7.11 -10.11
C PHE A 219 -7.88 -7.50 -8.93
N HIS A 220 -7.46 -7.09 -7.74
CA HIS A 220 -8.31 -7.02 -6.56
C HIS A 220 -9.42 -5.95 -6.71
N SER A 221 -10.51 -6.13 -5.94
CA SER A 221 -11.61 -5.17 -5.79
C SER A 221 -12.17 -5.24 -4.37
N ASN A 222 -12.59 -4.10 -3.81
CA ASN A 222 -13.13 -3.98 -2.44
C ASN A 222 -12.33 -4.72 -1.33
N GLY A 223 -11.00 -4.71 -1.41
CA GLY A 223 -10.13 -5.39 -0.45
C GLY A 223 -10.13 -6.92 -0.54
N SER A 224 -10.68 -7.48 -1.63
CA SER A 224 -10.70 -8.92 -1.91
C SER A 224 -9.92 -9.24 -3.20
N GLU A 225 -9.19 -10.34 -3.20
CA GLU A 225 -8.63 -10.95 -4.41
C GLU A 225 -9.56 -12.05 -4.94
N TYR A 226 -9.38 -12.45 -6.20
CA TYR A 226 -10.29 -13.41 -6.86
C TYR A 226 -9.55 -14.42 -7.74
N VAL A 227 -10.11 -15.62 -7.85
CA VAL A 227 -9.68 -16.66 -8.80
C VAL A 227 -10.90 -17.39 -9.35
N MET A 228 -10.90 -17.82 -10.62
CA MET A 228 -12.02 -18.56 -11.21
C MET A 228 -11.60 -20.00 -11.50
N ALA A 229 -12.45 -20.97 -11.17
CA ALA A 229 -12.27 -22.37 -11.51
C ALA A 229 -13.42 -22.85 -12.41
N LEU A 230 -13.10 -23.24 -13.64
CA LEU A 230 -14.05 -23.76 -14.62
C LEU A 230 -14.33 -25.23 -14.34
N THR A 231 -15.59 -25.59 -14.08
CA THR A 231 -16.01 -26.97 -13.86
C THR A 231 -16.21 -27.73 -15.17
N THR A 232 -16.17 -29.06 -15.10
CA THR A 232 -16.55 -29.95 -16.20
C THR A 232 -17.31 -31.19 -15.69
N GLY A 233 -17.79 -32.02 -16.60
CA GLY A 233 -18.54 -33.23 -16.26
C GLY A 233 -19.90 -32.92 -15.67
N LYS A 234 -20.18 -33.40 -14.45
CA LYS A 234 -21.49 -33.22 -13.79
C LYS A 234 -21.91 -31.75 -13.61
N ARG A 235 -20.97 -30.81 -13.53
CA ARG A 235 -21.22 -29.36 -13.47
C ARG A 235 -20.61 -28.59 -14.65
N GLU A 236 -20.58 -29.19 -15.84
CA GLU A 236 -20.31 -28.42 -17.06
C GLU A 236 -21.29 -27.22 -17.16
N GLY A 237 -20.82 -26.08 -17.67
CA GLY A 237 -21.65 -24.86 -17.74
C GLY A 237 -21.81 -24.09 -16.43
N TYR A 238 -20.97 -24.32 -15.42
CA TYR A 238 -20.86 -23.49 -14.21
C TYR A 238 -19.42 -22.96 -14.03
N VAL A 239 -19.24 -22.00 -13.11
CA VAL A 239 -17.95 -21.46 -12.68
C VAL A 239 -17.94 -21.35 -11.15
N HIS A 240 -16.84 -21.76 -10.52
CA HIS A 240 -16.57 -21.43 -9.13
C HIS A 240 -15.76 -20.13 -9.06
N LEU A 241 -16.34 -19.06 -8.52
CA LEU A 241 -15.62 -17.84 -8.16
C LEU A 241 -15.05 -17.99 -6.76
N GLY A 242 -13.73 -18.09 -6.65
CA GLY A 242 -12.97 -17.95 -5.43
C GLY A 242 -12.84 -16.48 -5.05
N THR A 243 -13.15 -16.15 -3.79
CA THR A 243 -12.89 -14.86 -3.15
C THR A 243 -11.90 -15.07 -2.02
N ILE A 244 -10.85 -14.25 -1.97
CA ILE A 244 -9.79 -14.30 -0.98
C ILE A 244 -9.78 -12.97 -0.20
N THR A 245 -9.83 -13.07 1.12
CA THR A 245 -9.72 -11.93 2.06
C THR A 245 -8.80 -12.35 3.20
N ASP A 246 -7.72 -11.62 3.46
CA ASP A 246 -6.76 -11.91 4.55
C ASP A 246 -6.23 -13.37 4.53
N GLY A 247 -6.01 -13.91 3.33
CA GLY A 247 -5.62 -15.31 3.10
C GLY A 247 -6.73 -16.36 3.31
N HIS A 248 -7.93 -15.97 3.75
CA HIS A 248 -9.09 -16.85 3.83
C HIS A 248 -9.74 -17.02 2.45
N VAL A 249 -9.65 -18.23 1.90
CA VAL A 249 -10.22 -18.59 0.59
C VAL A 249 -11.64 -19.15 0.73
N SER A 250 -12.59 -18.61 -0.03
CA SER A 250 -13.96 -19.12 -0.12
C SER A 250 -14.42 -19.24 -1.58
N PHE A 251 -15.19 -20.28 -1.92
CA PHE A 251 -15.65 -20.51 -3.30
C PHE A 251 -17.18 -20.49 -3.42
N LYS A 252 -17.69 -19.75 -4.41
CA LYS A 252 -19.11 -19.63 -4.73
C LYS A 252 -19.40 -20.18 -6.13
N LEU A 253 -20.37 -21.09 -6.26
CA LEU A 253 -20.83 -21.60 -7.55
C LEU A 253 -21.71 -20.53 -8.23
N LEU A 254 -21.49 -20.29 -9.53
CA LEU A 254 -22.22 -19.34 -10.36
C LEU A 254 -22.49 -19.96 -11.75
N PRO A 255 -23.61 -19.64 -12.44
CA PRO A 255 -24.77 -18.90 -11.94
C PRO A 255 -25.49 -19.61 -10.77
N LYS A 256 -26.37 -18.91 -10.03
CA LYS A 256 -26.95 -19.46 -8.80
C LYS A 256 -28.04 -20.51 -9.02
N GLN A 257 -28.83 -20.36 -10.08
CA GLN A 257 -30.12 -21.08 -10.26
C GLN A 257 -30.09 -22.19 -11.32
N ARG A 258 -29.37 -21.96 -12.44
CA ARG A 258 -29.29 -22.83 -13.61
C ARG A 258 -27.91 -22.71 -14.25
N SER A 259 -27.47 -23.72 -14.98
CA SER A 259 -26.22 -23.67 -15.74
C SER A 259 -26.26 -22.61 -16.84
N VAL A 260 -25.11 -22.24 -17.37
CA VAL A 260 -25.01 -21.37 -18.56
C VAL A 260 -25.70 -22.02 -19.76
N CYS A 261 -25.60 -23.34 -19.94
CA CYS A 261 -26.24 -24.06 -21.05
C CYS A 261 -27.77 -24.00 -20.98
N GLU A 262 -28.36 -24.28 -19.80
CA GLU A 262 -29.79 -24.06 -19.52
C GLU A 262 -30.16 -22.56 -19.55
N GLY A 263 -29.18 -21.69 -19.27
CA GLY A 263 -29.21 -20.24 -19.42
C GLY A 263 -29.61 -19.82 -20.84
N ILE A 264 -28.83 -20.31 -21.81
CA ILE A 264 -28.94 -20.01 -23.25
C ILE A 264 -29.81 -21.00 -24.04
N GLN A 265 -30.52 -21.91 -23.36
CA GLN A 265 -31.41 -22.92 -23.96
C GLN A 265 -30.72 -23.95 -24.88
N VAL A 266 -29.45 -24.28 -24.59
CA VAL A 266 -28.62 -25.23 -25.35
C VAL A 266 -28.42 -26.54 -24.57
N VAL A 267 -28.51 -27.69 -25.27
CA VAL A 267 -28.36 -29.03 -24.66
C VAL A 267 -26.90 -29.33 -24.30
N ASN A 268 -25.95 -29.08 -25.23
CA ASN A 268 -24.53 -29.33 -25.04
C ASN A 268 -23.74 -28.02 -25.22
N CYS A 269 -23.21 -27.48 -24.12
CA CYS A 269 -22.28 -26.36 -24.13
C CYS A 269 -21.11 -26.61 -23.16
N SER A 270 -19.98 -25.92 -23.35
CA SER A 270 -18.84 -25.97 -22.45
C SER A 270 -18.17 -24.62 -22.32
N ILE A 271 -17.75 -24.24 -21.11
CA ILE A 271 -17.04 -22.98 -20.89
C ILE A 271 -15.55 -23.20 -21.20
N THR A 272 -15.00 -22.39 -22.10
CA THR A 272 -13.59 -22.50 -22.52
C THR A 272 -12.70 -21.49 -21.79
N TRP A 273 -13.26 -20.33 -21.44
CA TRP A 273 -12.60 -19.26 -20.69
C TRP A 273 -13.61 -18.41 -19.92
N ALA A 274 -13.21 -17.81 -18.80
CA ALA A 274 -13.99 -16.79 -18.10
C ALA A 274 -13.12 -15.62 -17.65
N VAL A 275 -13.71 -14.43 -17.57
CA VAL A 275 -13.10 -13.19 -17.08
C VAL A 275 -14.09 -12.52 -16.12
N PHE A 276 -13.61 -12.10 -14.95
CA PHE A 276 -14.42 -11.37 -13.97
C PHE A 276 -14.15 -9.87 -14.10
N ASP A 277 -15.21 -9.11 -14.41
CA ASP A 277 -15.23 -7.66 -14.35
C ASP A 277 -15.66 -7.23 -12.95
N ALA A 278 -14.66 -6.92 -12.11
CA ALA A 278 -14.86 -6.55 -10.72
C ALA A 278 -15.24 -5.07 -10.51
N GLY A 279 -15.48 -4.31 -11.58
CA GLY A 279 -16.10 -2.99 -11.55
C GLY A 279 -17.62 -3.12 -11.73
N ASP A 280 -18.05 -3.74 -12.83
CA ASP A 280 -19.47 -3.98 -13.13
C ASP A 280 -20.10 -5.12 -12.30
N TYR A 281 -19.30 -5.89 -11.55
CA TYR A 281 -19.69 -7.17 -10.92
C TYR A 281 -20.26 -8.20 -11.92
N ASN A 282 -19.68 -8.23 -13.12
CA ASN A 282 -20.10 -9.09 -14.23
C ASN A 282 -19.09 -10.21 -14.53
N LEU A 283 -19.57 -11.40 -14.86
CA LEU A 283 -18.76 -12.53 -15.32
C LEU A 283 -18.93 -12.70 -16.83
N LEU A 284 -17.85 -12.50 -17.59
CA LEU A 284 -17.81 -12.72 -19.05
C LEU A 284 -17.28 -14.12 -19.33
N MET A 285 -18.08 -14.94 -20.02
CA MET A 285 -17.79 -16.35 -20.29
C MET A 285 -17.76 -16.62 -21.80
N LEU A 286 -16.71 -17.30 -22.25
CA LEU A 286 -16.60 -17.82 -23.61
C LEU A 286 -17.16 -19.24 -23.62
N VAL A 287 -18.25 -19.43 -24.36
CA VAL A 287 -19.02 -20.67 -24.40
C VAL A 287 -18.86 -21.32 -25.78
N GLU A 288 -18.36 -22.55 -25.79
CA GLU A 288 -18.42 -23.45 -26.94
C GLU A 288 -19.77 -24.17 -26.95
N ILE A 289 -20.47 -24.16 -28.09
CA ILE A 289 -21.77 -24.78 -28.28
C ILE A 289 -21.66 -25.84 -29.37
N GLN A 290 -22.26 -27.01 -29.15
CA GLN A 290 -22.30 -28.10 -30.13
C GLN A 290 -23.75 -28.40 -30.54
N ASP A 291 -24.14 -27.87 -31.69
CA ASP A 291 -25.44 -28.04 -32.33
C ASP A 291 -25.38 -29.22 -33.32
N PRO A 292 -26.31 -30.20 -33.26
CA PRO A 292 -26.41 -31.28 -34.25
C PRO A 292 -26.62 -30.83 -35.70
N THR A 293 -27.06 -29.58 -35.93
CA THR A 293 -27.45 -29.06 -37.25
C THR A 293 -26.46 -28.04 -37.82
N THR A 294 -25.93 -27.12 -37.01
CA THR A 294 -24.95 -26.10 -37.43
C THR A 294 -23.50 -26.42 -37.04
N GLY A 295 -23.26 -27.47 -36.24
CA GLY A 295 -21.91 -27.88 -35.86
C GLY A 295 -21.42 -27.20 -34.58
N LYS A 296 -20.25 -26.57 -34.64
CA LYS A 296 -19.63 -25.90 -33.48
C LYS A 296 -19.54 -24.40 -33.69
N TYR A 297 -20.15 -23.63 -32.79
CA TYR A 297 -20.05 -22.17 -32.76
C TYR A 297 -19.79 -21.66 -31.33
N PHE A 298 -19.46 -20.38 -31.21
CA PHE A 298 -19.00 -19.78 -29.96
C PHE A 298 -19.77 -18.51 -29.61
N GLN A 299 -20.09 -18.33 -28.33
CA GLN A 299 -20.79 -17.16 -27.81
C GLN A 299 -20.05 -16.54 -26.62
N VAL A 300 -20.15 -15.21 -26.53
CA VAL A 300 -19.75 -14.43 -25.35
C VAL A 300 -21.00 -14.19 -24.52
N VAL A 301 -21.03 -14.77 -23.33
CA VAL A 301 -22.15 -14.68 -22.39
C VAL A 301 -21.72 -13.84 -21.19
N SER A 302 -22.52 -12.84 -20.83
CA SER A 302 -22.39 -12.12 -19.57
C SER A 302 -23.35 -12.69 -18.53
N TYR A 303 -22.91 -12.73 -17.28
CA TYR A 303 -23.75 -13.04 -16.13
C TYR A 303 -23.50 -12.01 -15.00
N ASP A 304 -24.59 -11.40 -14.55
CA ASP A 304 -24.63 -10.36 -13.53
C ASP A 304 -24.75 -10.98 -12.14
N LEU A 305 -23.74 -10.77 -11.28
CA LEU A 305 -23.72 -11.37 -9.95
C LEU A 305 -24.77 -10.77 -8.99
N VAL A 306 -25.14 -9.51 -9.22
CA VAL A 306 -26.08 -8.71 -8.41
C VAL A 306 -27.52 -9.08 -8.77
N ASN A 307 -27.89 -8.94 -10.04
CA ASN A 307 -29.25 -9.20 -10.53
C ASN A 307 -29.54 -10.67 -10.87
N ASP A 308 -28.54 -11.55 -10.82
CA ASP A 308 -28.67 -13.00 -11.12
C ASP A 308 -29.15 -13.28 -12.56
N ASN A 309 -28.84 -12.37 -13.48
CA ASN A 309 -29.29 -12.39 -14.87
C ASN A 309 -28.18 -12.85 -15.83
N LEU A 310 -28.55 -13.47 -16.96
CA LEU A 310 -27.63 -14.01 -17.96
C LEU A 310 -28.04 -13.52 -19.35
N VAL A 311 -27.08 -12.92 -20.08
CA VAL A 311 -27.30 -12.26 -21.37
C VAL A 311 -26.23 -12.69 -22.37
N ILE A 312 -26.63 -13.06 -23.59
CA ILE A 312 -25.71 -13.29 -24.70
C ILE A 312 -25.31 -11.92 -25.25
N LEU A 313 -24.02 -11.56 -25.17
CA LEU A 313 -23.52 -10.28 -25.69
C LEU A 313 -23.19 -10.35 -27.18
N TYR A 314 -22.54 -11.45 -27.60
CA TYR A 314 -22.03 -11.58 -28.96
C TYR A 314 -21.98 -13.05 -29.38
N THR A 315 -22.30 -13.32 -30.65
CA THR A 315 -22.04 -14.62 -31.29
C THR A 315 -20.86 -14.44 -32.23
N ILE A 316 -19.81 -15.22 -32.02
CA ILE A 316 -18.59 -15.15 -32.84
C ILE A 316 -18.91 -15.80 -34.20
N PRO A 317 -18.58 -15.17 -35.33
CA PRO A 317 -18.79 -15.77 -36.66
C PRO A 317 -18.13 -17.14 -36.78
N GLU A 318 -18.71 -18.04 -37.56
CA GLU A 318 -18.15 -19.40 -37.78
C GLU A 318 -16.79 -19.35 -38.50
N PHE A 319 -16.61 -18.35 -39.37
CA PHE A 319 -15.44 -18.20 -40.24
C PHE A 319 -14.77 -16.83 -40.10
N ILE A 320 -13.48 -16.75 -40.45
CA ILE A 320 -12.70 -15.51 -40.39
C ILE A 320 -13.11 -14.57 -41.54
N PRO A 321 -13.43 -13.29 -41.27
CA PRO A 321 -13.76 -12.30 -42.31
C PRO A 321 -12.64 -12.07 -43.33
N ASP A 322 -13.00 -11.85 -44.58
CA ASP A 322 -12.10 -11.34 -45.61
C ASP A 322 -11.94 -9.82 -45.48
N ALA A 323 -10.78 -9.40 -44.97
CA ALA A 323 -10.43 -8.00 -44.78
C ALA A 323 -10.05 -7.26 -46.09
N ARG A 324 -9.94 -7.95 -47.23
CA ARG A 324 -9.65 -7.36 -48.57
C ARG A 324 -8.42 -6.44 -48.63
N GLY A 325 -7.43 -6.67 -47.77
CA GLY A 325 -6.20 -5.86 -47.68
C GLY A 325 -6.27 -4.67 -46.72
N LEU A 326 -7.33 -4.52 -45.92
CA LEU A 326 -7.38 -3.60 -44.78
C LEU A 326 -6.58 -4.16 -43.59
N GLN A 327 -6.04 -3.28 -42.74
CA GLN A 327 -5.31 -3.66 -41.51
C GLN A 327 -6.26 -4.12 -40.38
N PHE A 328 -7.52 -3.66 -40.43
CA PHE A 328 -8.58 -4.06 -39.52
C PHE A 328 -9.94 -4.00 -40.22
N LEU A 329 -10.92 -4.69 -39.66
CA LEU A 329 -12.30 -4.71 -40.13
C LEU A 329 -13.25 -4.60 -38.92
N MET A 330 -14.24 -3.72 -38.99
CA MET A 330 -15.34 -3.70 -38.02
C MET A 330 -16.40 -4.71 -38.49
N ILE A 331 -16.83 -5.62 -37.61
CA ILE A 331 -17.83 -6.63 -37.95
C ILE A 331 -19.22 -6.02 -37.75
N LEU A 332 -19.99 -5.95 -38.84
CA LEU A 332 -21.34 -5.37 -38.90
C LEU A 332 -22.39 -6.39 -39.38
N GLY A 333 -21.97 -7.63 -39.70
CA GLY A 333 -22.84 -8.69 -40.23
C GLY A 333 -23.04 -8.63 -41.74
N THR A 334 -22.28 -7.80 -42.46
CA THR A 334 -22.39 -7.58 -43.91
C THR A 334 -21.16 -8.04 -44.69
N GLU A 335 -20.21 -8.67 -44.00
CA GLU A 335 -18.86 -8.92 -44.48
C GLU A 335 -18.80 -10.21 -45.30
N SER A 336 -17.86 -10.30 -46.24
CA SER A 336 -17.52 -11.57 -46.89
C SER A 336 -16.61 -12.39 -45.98
N TYR A 337 -16.83 -13.69 -45.91
CA TYR A 337 -16.04 -14.61 -45.07
C TYR A 337 -15.09 -15.48 -45.90
N THR A 338 -14.02 -15.95 -45.26
CA THR A 338 -13.07 -16.93 -45.83
C THR A 338 -13.44 -18.36 -45.44
N ASN A 339 -12.77 -19.36 -46.00
CA ASN A 339 -12.99 -20.77 -45.64
C ASN A 339 -12.27 -21.21 -44.35
N PHE A 340 -11.67 -20.28 -43.59
CA PHE A 340 -10.94 -20.60 -42.35
C PHE A 340 -11.87 -20.45 -41.15
N PRO A 341 -12.10 -21.50 -40.34
CA PRO A 341 -12.97 -21.42 -39.17
C PRO A 341 -12.36 -20.49 -38.11
N MET A 342 -13.22 -19.77 -37.38
CA MET A 342 -12.82 -18.74 -36.41
C MET A 342 -12.93 -19.30 -34.98
N VAL A 343 -11.85 -19.92 -34.51
CA VAL A 343 -11.85 -20.74 -33.28
C VAL A 343 -11.19 -19.99 -32.11
N PRO A 344 -11.96 -19.48 -31.13
CA PRO A 344 -11.43 -18.78 -29.97
C PRO A 344 -10.84 -19.74 -28.94
N LYS A 345 -9.87 -19.26 -28.15
CA LYS A 345 -9.18 -20.00 -27.08
C LYS A 345 -9.26 -19.32 -25.71
N GLY A 346 -9.46 -18.00 -25.67
CA GLY A 346 -9.55 -17.24 -24.43
C GLY A 346 -10.02 -15.80 -24.62
N MET A 347 -10.24 -15.12 -23.49
CA MET A 347 -10.63 -13.72 -23.42
C MET A 347 -9.87 -12.98 -22.32
N PHE A 348 -9.67 -11.68 -22.49
CA PHE A 348 -9.00 -10.82 -21.51
C PHE A 348 -9.67 -9.45 -21.51
N TYR A 349 -9.79 -8.84 -20.34
CA TYR A 349 -10.41 -7.54 -20.16
C TYR A 349 -9.44 -6.61 -19.42
N ASN A 350 -9.19 -5.43 -19.97
CA ASN A 350 -8.44 -4.38 -19.30
C ASN A 350 -9.44 -3.35 -18.73
N PRO A 351 -9.63 -3.28 -17.40
CA PRO A 351 -10.62 -2.41 -16.76
C PRO A 351 -10.17 -0.93 -16.70
N TYR A 352 -8.98 -0.58 -17.19
CA TYR A 352 -8.58 0.83 -17.33
C TYR A 352 -9.07 1.45 -18.64
N ASN A 353 -9.29 0.65 -19.69
CA ASN A 353 -9.64 1.14 -21.03
C ASN A 353 -10.92 0.49 -21.61
N ASN A 354 -11.62 -0.31 -20.80
CA ASN A 354 -12.79 -1.10 -21.15
C ASN A 354 -12.57 -2.07 -22.35
N LEU A 355 -11.31 -2.42 -22.64
CA LEU A 355 -10.93 -3.21 -23.81
C LEU A 355 -11.04 -4.70 -23.54
N LEU A 356 -12.03 -5.34 -24.16
CA LEU A 356 -12.18 -6.78 -24.25
C LEU A 356 -11.43 -7.30 -25.47
N PHE A 357 -10.39 -8.10 -25.25
CA PHE A 357 -9.75 -8.93 -26.28
C PHE A 357 -10.33 -10.34 -26.29
N ILE A 358 -10.56 -10.90 -27.47
CA ILE A 358 -10.88 -12.32 -27.69
C ILE A 358 -9.86 -12.87 -28.69
N TRP A 359 -9.15 -13.93 -28.32
CA TRP A 359 -8.11 -14.53 -29.16
C TRP A 359 -8.40 -15.96 -29.54
N GLY A 360 -7.81 -16.39 -30.67
CA GLY A 360 -8.00 -17.71 -31.26
C GLY A 360 -6.96 -17.99 -32.33
N ASN A 361 -7.38 -18.42 -33.51
CA ASN A 361 -6.63 -18.19 -34.76
C ASN A 361 -6.92 -16.80 -35.38
N PHE A 362 -7.27 -15.84 -34.53
CA PHE A 362 -7.63 -14.47 -34.84
C PHE A 362 -7.40 -13.60 -33.59
N LEU A 363 -7.52 -12.28 -33.74
CA LEU A 363 -7.64 -11.35 -32.63
C LEU A 363 -8.81 -10.36 -32.87
N LEU A 364 -9.79 -10.39 -31.97
CA LEU A 364 -10.86 -9.39 -31.88
C LEU A 364 -10.60 -8.46 -30.70
N GLN A 365 -11.01 -7.20 -30.84
CA GLN A 365 -11.04 -6.21 -29.78
C GLN A 365 -12.38 -5.46 -29.75
N SER A 366 -12.88 -5.10 -28.55
CA SER A 366 -14.07 -4.26 -28.35
C SER A 366 -13.90 -3.34 -27.14
N TYR A 367 -14.31 -2.09 -27.26
CA TYR A 367 -14.27 -1.08 -26.18
C TYR A 367 -15.61 -0.93 -25.44
N ASN A 368 -16.69 -1.51 -25.95
CA ASN A 368 -18.04 -1.37 -25.38
C ASN A 368 -18.76 -2.72 -25.21
N LYS A 369 -18.06 -3.85 -25.39
CA LYS A 369 -18.59 -5.21 -25.26
C LYS A 369 -19.65 -5.60 -26.33
N GLU A 370 -19.96 -4.72 -27.29
CA GLU A 370 -20.95 -4.91 -28.37
C GLU A 370 -20.32 -4.85 -29.79
N ASN A 371 -19.52 -3.82 -30.07
CA ASN A 371 -18.93 -3.56 -31.39
C ASN A 371 -17.54 -4.20 -31.45
N PHE A 372 -17.33 -5.16 -32.36
CA PHE A 372 -16.08 -5.92 -32.46
C PHE A 372 -15.26 -5.53 -33.69
N ILE A 373 -13.97 -5.30 -33.48
CA ILE A 373 -12.98 -5.00 -34.51
C ILE A 373 -12.04 -6.20 -34.64
N TYR A 374 -11.97 -6.78 -35.83
CA TYR A 374 -11.00 -7.80 -36.22
C TYR A 374 -9.70 -7.16 -36.68
N LEU A 375 -8.57 -7.62 -36.12
CA LEU A 375 -7.22 -7.22 -36.54
C LEU A 375 -6.71 -8.20 -37.61
N ALA A 376 -6.63 -7.70 -38.85
CA ALA A 376 -6.35 -8.50 -40.04
C ALA A 376 -4.85 -8.70 -40.32
N ASP A 377 -3.99 -7.93 -39.63
CA ASP A 377 -2.53 -8.10 -39.67
C ASP A 377 -2.07 -9.44 -39.05
N PHE A 378 -2.93 -10.17 -38.30
CA PHE A 378 -2.60 -11.48 -37.71
C PHE A 378 -2.86 -12.66 -38.68
N PRO A 379 -1.89 -13.58 -38.88
CA PRO A 379 -2.06 -14.72 -39.78
C PRO A 379 -3.05 -15.75 -39.25
N LYS A 380 -4.17 -15.91 -39.97
CA LYS A 380 -5.26 -16.88 -39.72
C LYS A 380 -4.85 -18.36 -39.68
N GLU A 381 -3.68 -18.69 -40.23
CA GLU A 381 -3.05 -20.01 -40.21
C GLU A 381 -2.39 -20.32 -38.86
N GLN A 382 -2.06 -19.30 -38.06
CA GLN A 382 -1.50 -19.45 -36.72
C GLN A 382 -2.59 -19.38 -35.65
N SER A 383 -2.25 -19.76 -34.43
CA SER A 383 -3.14 -19.62 -33.28
C SER A 383 -2.41 -19.03 -32.08
N ILE A 384 -3.05 -18.07 -31.42
CA ILE A 384 -2.58 -17.42 -30.20
C ILE A 384 -2.75 -18.38 -29.02
N LYS A 385 -1.68 -18.51 -28.25
CA LYS A 385 -1.55 -19.39 -27.09
C LYS A 385 -1.91 -18.65 -25.81
N TYR A 386 -1.25 -17.50 -25.58
CA TYR A 386 -1.53 -16.56 -24.51
C TYR A 386 -1.14 -15.13 -24.90
N LEU A 387 -1.66 -14.17 -24.16
CA LEU A 387 -1.26 -12.75 -24.24
C LEU A 387 -0.66 -12.33 -22.90
N VAL A 388 0.10 -11.25 -22.95
CA VAL A 388 0.68 -10.55 -21.80
C VAL A 388 0.39 -9.06 -22.02
N ASN A 389 -0.22 -8.38 -21.05
CA ASN A 389 -0.47 -6.94 -21.13
C ASN A 389 0.31 -6.23 -20.02
N SER A 390 0.84 -5.06 -20.34
CA SER A 390 1.45 -4.11 -19.40
C SER A 390 0.42 -3.34 -18.56
N PHE A 391 -0.85 -3.36 -18.98
CA PHE A 391 -1.94 -2.50 -18.52
C PHE A 391 -1.70 -0.98 -18.75
N HIS A 392 -0.62 -0.64 -19.45
CA HIS A 392 -0.19 0.71 -19.81
C HIS A 392 -0.14 0.92 -21.35
N GLY A 393 -0.93 0.15 -22.11
CA GLY A 393 -1.03 0.28 -23.56
C GLY A 393 -0.18 -0.70 -24.37
N ASP A 394 0.80 -1.38 -23.78
CA ASP A 394 1.65 -2.35 -24.47
C ASP A 394 1.16 -3.79 -24.23
N THR A 395 0.94 -4.56 -25.31
CA THR A 395 0.52 -5.97 -25.28
C THR A 395 1.43 -6.85 -26.13
N ALA A 396 1.92 -7.93 -25.54
CA ALA A 396 2.66 -8.99 -26.22
C ALA A 396 1.80 -10.25 -26.38
N ILE A 397 2.01 -10.98 -27.47
CA ILE A 397 1.17 -12.10 -27.91
C ILE A 397 2.11 -13.25 -28.27
N VAL A 398 1.88 -14.44 -27.71
CA VAL A 398 2.65 -15.65 -28.00
C VAL A 398 1.77 -16.65 -28.75
N THR A 399 2.26 -17.21 -29.85
CA THR A 399 1.54 -18.20 -30.65
C THR A 399 1.93 -19.64 -30.29
N GLU A 400 1.14 -20.63 -30.74
CA GLU A 400 1.45 -22.05 -30.53
C GLU A 400 2.75 -22.50 -31.23
N THR A 401 3.26 -21.71 -32.17
CA THR A 401 4.58 -21.90 -32.81
C THR A 401 5.68 -21.07 -32.13
N GLU A 402 5.44 -20.59 -30.91
CA GLU A 402 6.35 -19.78 -30.08
C GLU A 402 6.83 -18.48 -30.76
N GLU A 403 6.05 -17.92 -31.67
CA GLU A 403 6.31 -16.60 -32.24
C GLU A 403 5.87 -15.50 -31.27
N ILE A 404 6.64 -14.41 -31.20
CA ILE A 404 6.32 -13.24 -30.38
C ILE A 404 5.82 -12.13 -31.30
N TRP A 405 4.58 -11.73 -31.08
CA TRP A 405 3.92 -10.59 -31.73
C TRP A 405 3.64 -9.48 -30.70
N TYR A 406 3.57 -8.25 -31.16
CA TYR A 406 3.39 -7.06 -30.33
C TYR A 406 2.31 -6.14 -30.92
N LEU A 407 1.43 -5.68 -30.04
CA LEU A 407 0.32 -4.78 -30.30
C LEU A 407 0.35 -3.67 -29.25
N LEU A 408 0.05 -2.44 -29.68
CA LEU A 408 -0.05 -1.28 -28.79
C LEU A 408 -1.49 -0.75 -28.87
N GLU A 409 -2.16 -0.65 -27.71
CA GLU A 409 -3.59 -0.38 -27.57
C GLU A 409 -3.97 0.96 -28.24
N GLY A 410 -5.11 0.97 -28.94
CA GLY A 410 -5.51 2.10 -29.80
C GLY A 410 -4.73 2.20 -31.11
N SER A 411 -3.81 1.26 -31.41
CA SER A 411 -3.35 0.93 -32.76
C SER A 411 -4.13 -0.26 -33.32
N TYR A 412 -4.13 -0.38 -34.65
CA TYR A 412 -4.64 -1.57 -35.35
C TYR A 412 -3.52 -2.42 -35.96
N ARG A 413 -2.28 -1.91 -35.93
CA ARG A 413 -1.12 -2.60 -36.51
C ARG A 413 -0.49 -3.57 -35.52
N MET A 414 -0.20 -4.77 -35.99
CA MET A 414 0.52 -5.79 -35.25
C MET A 414 1.94 -5.95 -35.82
N TYR A 415 2.92 -6.12 -34.94
CA TYR A 415 4.32 -6.25 -35.31
C TYR A 415 4.85 -7.62 -34.88
N LYS A 416 5.52 -8.33 -35.78
CA LYS A 416 6.15 -9.62 -35.48
C LYS A 416 7.56 -9.37 -34.97
N LEU A 417 7.78 -9.56 -33.66
CA LEU A 417 9.09 -9.36 -33.04
C LEU A 417 10.00 -10.57 -33.26
N PHE A 418 9.46 -11.79 -33.16
CA PHE A 418 10.22 -13.03 -33.31
C PHE A 418 9.41 -14.12 -34.05
N PRO A 419 10.01 -14.82 -35.04
CA PRO A 419 11.24 -14.47 -35.75
C PRO A 419 11.04 -13.25 -36.67
N SER A 420 12.03 -12.37 -36.76
CA SER A 420 11.99 -11.17 -37.62
C SER A 420 13.38 -10.77 -38.11
N LYS A 421 13.47 -10.00 -39.19
CA LYS A 421 14.74 -9.40 -39.65
C LYS A 421 15.38 -8.51 -38.57
N GLY A 422 14.56 -7.82 -37.77
CA GLY A 422 15.04 -7.02 -36.64
C GLY A 422 15.70 -7.88 -35.56
N TRP A 423 15.14 -9.06 -35.29
CA TRP A 423 15.72 -10.04 -34.38
C TRP A 423 17.00 -10.66 -34.93
N GLU A 424 17.05 -11.02 -36.22
CA GLU A 424 18.25 -11.55 -36.89
C GLU A 424 19.45 -10.58 -36.83
N VAL A 425 19.19 -9.28 -37.03
CA VAL A 425 20.21 -8.23 -36.87
C VAL A 425 20.61 -8.09 -35.40
N TYR A 426 19.65 -8.04 -34.48
CA TYR A 426 19.91 -7.88 -33.05
C TYR A 426 20.72 -9.05 -32.45
N ILE A 427 20.33 -10.31 -32.72
CA ILE A 427 21.03 -11.50 -32.23
C ILE A 427 22.46 -11.57 -32.79
N SER A 428 22.66 -11.20 -34.05
CA SER A 428 23.99 -11.14 -34.68
C SER A 428 24.90 -10.11 -33.98
N LEU A 429 24.36 -8.96 -33.60
CA LEU A 429 25.09 -7.96 -32.80
C LEU A 429 25.42 -8.50 -31.40
N GLN A 430 24.48 -9.14 -30.71
CA GLN A 430 24.71 -9.71 -29.37
C GLN A 430 25.78 -10.81 -29.38
N VAL A 431 25.81 -11.67 -30.41
CA VAL A 431 26.85 -12.70 -30.58
C VAL A 431 28.22 -12.07 -30.87
N MET A 432 28.29 -11.02 -31.71
CA MET A 432 29.55 -10.28 -31.91
C MET A 432 30.05 -9.56 -30.65
N HIS A 433 29.14 -9.12 -29.78
CA HIS A 433 29.46 -8.58 -28.45
C HIS A 433 29.76 -9.65 -27.39
N GLN A 434 29.75 -10.94 -27.74
CA GLN A 434 29.98 -12.07 -26.81
C GLN A 434 29.02 -12.08 -25.60
N SER A 435 27.78 -11.62 -25.81
CA SER A 435 26.76 -11.45 -24.78
C SER A 435 26.35 -12.79 -24.16
N SER A 436 26.38 -12.88 -22.82
CA SER A 436 26.05 -14.09 -22.06
C SER A 436 24.57 -14.49 -22.10
N LEU A 437 23.69 -13.57 -22.51
CA LEU A 437 22.22 -13.71 -22.47
C LEU A 437 21.63 -14.45 -23.70
N TYR A 438 22.48 -14.92 -24.61
CA TYR A 438 22.09 -15.49 -25.91
C TYR A 438 22.99 -16.67 -26.29
N THR A 439 22.42 -17.75 -26.83
CA THR A 439 23.18 -18.89 -27.38
C THR A 439 22.53 -19.39 -28.67
N SER A 440 23.16 -20.37 -29.34
CA SER A 440 22.59 -21.04 -30.52
C SER A 440 21.54 -22.10 -30.20
N SER A 441 21.27 -22.37 -28.92
CA SER A 441 20.33 -23.40 -28.45
C SER A 441 19.62 -22.89 -27.19
N GLU A 442 18.46 -22.28 -27.42
CA GLU A 442 17.65 -21.65 -26.39
C GLU A 442 16.19 -22.10 -26.46
N THR A 443 15.45 -22.00 -25.35
CA THR A 443 14.01 -22.28 -25.31
C THR A 443 13.31 -21.26 -24.41
N MET A 444 12.24 -20.62 -24.92
CA MET A 444 11.44 -19.66 -24.17
C MET A 444 10.59 -20.39 -23.13
N VAL A 445 10.74 -19.99 -21.86
CA VAL A 445 10.02 -20.60 -20.72
C VAL A 445 8.75 -19.82 -20.42
N THR A 446 8.85 -18.49 -20.35
CA THR A 446 7.71 -17.57 -20.20
C THR A 446 8.06 -16.16 -20.71
N LEU A 447 7.03 -15.34 -20.92
CA LEU A 447 7.10 -13.95 -21.33
C LEU A 447 6.18 -13.14 -20.39
N PHE A 448 6.67 -12.04 -19.81
CA PHE A 448 5.94 -11.24 -18.83
C PHE A 448 6.31 -9.74 -18.91
N TYR A 449 5.47 -8.87 -18.35
CA TYR A 449 5.80 -7.46 -18.15
C TYR A 449 6.27 -7.21 -16.71
N GLU A 450 7.23 -6.30 -16.55
CA GLU A 450 7.77 -5.79 -15.28
C GLU A 450 8.16 -4.33 -15.52
N ASP A 451 7.79 -3.37 -14.66
CA ASP A 451 8.05 -1.93 -14.84
C ASP A 451 7.72 -1.41 -16.25
N ARG A 452 6.59 -1.87 -16.81
CA ARG A 452 6.10 -1.59 -18.18
C ARG A 452 7.02 -2.05 -19.31
N ARG A 453 8.02 -2.89 -19.01
CA ARG A 453 8.99 -3.48 -19.95
C ARG A 453 8.73 -4.96 -20.16
N LEU A 454 8.94 -5.42 -21.38
CA LEU A 454 8.71 -6.82 -21.76
C LEU A 454 9.96 -7.66 -21.46
N TYR A 455 9.85 -8.64 -20.56
CA TYR A 455 10.91 -9.57 -20.20
C TYR A 455 10.59 -11.00 -20.66
N GLN A 456 11.64 -11.71 -21.07
CA GLN A 456 11.60 -13.11 -21.49
C GLN A 456 12.45 -13.93 -20.51
N LEU A 457 11.89 -15.00 -19.97
CA LEU A 457 12.65 -16.03 -19.27
C LEU A 457 13.01 -17.13 -20.25
N VAL A 458 14.31 -17.40 -20.38
CA VAL A 458 14.86 -18.31 -21.40
C VAL A 458 15.76 -19.34 -20.75
N TYR A 459 15.63 -20.59 -21.16
CA TYR A 459 16.60 -21.64 -20.85
C TYR A 459 17.65 -21.69 -21.94
N LEU A 460 18.91 -21.42 -21.58
CA LEU A 460 20.07 -21.42 -22.47
C LEU A 460 20.92 -22.67 -22.22
N ILE A 461 21.40 -23.34 -23.27
CA ILE A 461 22.44 -24.37 -23.18
C ILE A 461 23.79 -23.84 -23.70
N ASP A 462 24.86 -24.09 -22.94
CA ASP A 462 26.25 -24.01 -23.39
C ASP A 462 27.05 -25.22 -22.85
N LYS A 463 27.86 -25.87 -23.69
CA LYS A 463 28.77 -27.00 -23.37
C LYS A 463 28.19 -28.10 -22.44
N LYS A 464 26.88 -28.40 -22.55
CA LYS A 464 26.09 -29.34 -21.72
C LYS A 464 25.66 -28.84 -20.32
N GLN A 465 26.07 -27.65 -19.90
CA GLN A 465 25.42 -26.96 -18.79
C GLN A 465 24.23 -26.15 -19.34
N GLY A 466 23.18 -26.02 -18.53
CA GLY A 466 22.01 -25.24 -18.86
C GLY A 466 21.64 -24.28 -17.74
N ARG A 467 21.20 -23.08 -18.09
CA ARG A 467 20.82 -22.03 -17.14
C ARG A 467 19.53 -21.36 -17.57
N LEU A 468 18.72 -20.96 -16.58
CA LEU A 468 17.65 -19.99 -16.78
C LEU A 468 18.26 -18.59 -16.78
N VAL A 469 17.78 -17.73 -17.67
CA VAL A 469 18.20 -16.32 -17.80
C VAL A 469 16.97 -15.46 -18.11
N LYS A 470 16.72 -14.47 -17.26
CA LYS A 470 15.83 -13.33 -17.53
C LYS A 470 16.55 -12.33 -18.43
N ARG A 471 15.93 -11.94 -19.55
CA ARG A 471 16.44 -10.88 -20.44
C ARG A 471 15.32 -9.95 -20.89
N LEU A 472 15.67 -8.69 -21.11
CA LEU A 472 14.77 -7.69 -21.71
C LEU A 472 14.54 -8.02 -23.19
N VAL A 473 13.29 -7.98 -23.65
CA VAL A 473 12.95 -7.99 -25.08
C VAL A 473 13.03 -6.54 -25.57
N PRO A 474 13.97 -6.20 -26.47
CA PRO A 474 14.24 -4.81 -26.84
C PRO A 474 13.32 -4.34 -27.97
N VAL A 475 12.01 -4.30 -27.69
CA VAL A 475 10.93 -4.05 -28.67
C VAL A 475 11.25 -2.89 -29.60
N GLU A 476 11.67 -1.74 -29.07
CA GLU A 476 11.97 -0.55 -29.86
C GLU A 476 13.20 -0.71 -30.77
N GLN A 477 14.21 -1.50 -30.37
CA GLN A 477 15.37 -1.77 -31.22
C GLN A 477 14.99 -2.68 -32.38
N LEU A 478 14.17 -3.71 -32.12
CA LEU A 478 13.71 -4.66 -33.13
C LEU A 478 12.90 -3.94 -34.22
N LEU A 479 11.93 -3.11 -33.81
CA LEU A 479 11.11 -2.30 -34.72
C LEU A 479 11.98 -1.30 -35.51
N MET A 480 12.93 -0.63 -34.86
CA MET A 480 13.85 0.30 -35.53
C MET A 480 14.72 -0.41 -36.58
N TYR A 481 15.25 -1.60 -36.30
CA TYR A 481 16.02 -2.38 -37.27
C TYR A 481 15.15 -2.89 -38.42
N GLU A 482 13.91 -3.27 -38.17
CA GLU A 482 12.94 -3.65 -39.21
C GLU A 482 12.62 -2.47 -40.16
N GLN A 483 12.52 -1.24 -39.65
CA GLN A 483 12.38 -0.05 -40.49
C GLN A 483 13.60 0.15 -41.42
N LEU A 484 14.81 0.13 -40.83
CA LEU A 484 16.07 0.40 -41.52
C LEU A 484 16.37 -0.64 -42.61
N GLY A 485 16.03 -1.91 -42.37
CA GLY A 485 16.25 -3.02 -43.30
C GLY A 485 15.40 -2.99 -44.58
N ASN A 486 14.36 -2.15 -44.64
CA ASN A 486 13.43 -2.10 -45.77
C ASN A 486 13.49 -0.80 -46.60
N HIS A 487 13.97 0.34 -46.05
CA HIS A 487 13.90 1.64 -46.74
C HIS A 487 15.15 2.55 -46.56
N TYR A 488 16.24 2.22 -47.25
CA TYR A 488 17.39 3.12 -47.42
C TYR A 488 17.50 3.64 -48.86
N LEU A 489 17.90 4.91 -49.01
CA LEU A 489 18.19 5.56 -50.29
C LEU A 489 19.65 6.00 -50.33
N LEU A 490 20.36 5.75 -51.43
CA LEU A 490 21.73 6.25 -51.63
C LEU A 490 21.68 7.67 -52.19
N LYS A 491 21.75 8.66 -51.29
CA LYS A 491 21.78 10.08 -51.66
C LYS A 491 23.20 10.49 -52.04
N ARG A 492 23.38 10.98 -53.27
CA ARG A 492 24.69 11.46 -53.75
C ARG A 492 25.01 12.82 -53.14
N GLN A 493 26.09 12.90 -52.36
CA GLN A 493 26.57 14.13 -51.73
C GLN A 493 27.99 14.40 -52.27
N GLY A 494 28.05 15.21 -53.33
CA GLY A 494 29.27 15.38 -54.13
C GLY A 494 29.68 14.08 -54.84
N ASN A 495 30.93 13.66 -54.65
CA ASN A 495 31.47 12.43 -55.24
C ASN A 495 31.15 11.15 -54.46
N HIS A 496 30.61 11.24 -53.24
CA HIS A 496 30.28 10.08 -52.42
C HIS A 496 28.78 9.80 -52.38
N LEU A 497 28.43 8.51 -52.26
CA LEU A 497 27.07 8.06 -51.96
C LEU A 497 26.92 7.95 -50.45
N THR A 498 25.89 8.60 -49.91
CA THR A 498 25.56 8.58 -48.47
C THR A 498 24.26 7.84 -48.25
N LEU A 499 24.18 7.03 -47.19
CA LEU A 499 22.94 6.35 -46.81
C LEU A 499 21.97 7.37 -46.18
N SER A 500 20.79 7.48 -46.79
CA SER A 500 19.71 8.38 -46.39
C SER A 500 18.44 7.57 -46.16
N PHE A 501 18.06 7.37 -44.91
CA PHE A 501 16.86 6.61 -44.53
C PHE A 501 15.60 7.48 -44.64
N THR A 502 14.49 6.90 -45.12
CA THR A 502 13.19 7.60 -45.14
C THR A 502 12.57 7.60 -43.74
N SER A 503 12.60 8.74 -43.05
CA SER A 503 12.09 8.84 -41.69
C SER A 503 10.58 9.11 -41.67
N PHE A 504 9.81 8.07 -41.36
CA PHE A 504 8.33 8.05 -41.35
C PHE A 504 7.69 8.78 -40.15
N CYS A 505 8.46 9.11 -39.10
CA CYS A 505 7.93 9.81 -37.93
C CYS A 505 7.40 11.22 -38.30
N PRO A 506 6.14 11.58 -37.94
CA PRO A 506 5.55 12.88 -38.25
C PRO A 506 6.21 14.09 -37.57
N PHE A 507 6.94 13.90 -36.48
CA PHE A 507 7.66 14.94 -35.74
C PHE A 507 9.17 14.64 -35.63
N THR A 508 9.95 15.62 -35.19
CA THR A 508 11.40 15.46 -34.94
C THR A 508 11.73 15.42 -33.45
N VAL A 509 10.94 16.11 -32.61
CA VAL A 509 11.08 16.14 -31.15
C VAL A 509 9.69 16.23 -30.52
N MET A 510 9.43 15.40 -29.51
CA MET A 510 8.30 15.55 -28.58
C MET A 510 8.84 15.93 -27.21
N ARG A 511 8.17 16.85 -26.49
CA ARG A 511 8.45 17.18 -25.08
C ARG A 511 7.15 17.49 -24.36
N LEU A 512 7.01 16.98 -23.15
CA LEU A 512 5.99 17.43 -22.22
C LEU A 512 6.48 18.69 -21.49
N ARG A 513 5.56 19.60 -21.18
CA ARG A 513 5.80 20.84 -20.43
C ARG A 513 4.59 21.15 -19.56
N ASP A 514 4.72 22.17 -18.72
CA ASP A 514 3.64 22.72 -17.89
C ASP A 514 2.98 21.64 -16.98
N LEU A 515 3.76 20.62 -16.63
CA LEU A 515 3.35 19.50 -15.77
C LEU A 515 3.30 19.98 -14.30
N PRO A 516 2.24 19.65 -13.54
CA PRO A 516 2.15 19.99 -12.12
C PRO A 516 3.08 19.10 -11.27
N ASN A 517 3.28 19.45 -9.99
CA ASN A 517 3.94 18.57 -9.02
C ASN A 517 3.22 17.19 -9.02
N PRO A 518 3.91 16.06 -9.28
CA PRO A 518 3.24 14.78 -9.49
C PRO A 518 2.54 14.25 -8.23
N GLN A 519 3.02 14.56 -7.03
CA GLN A 519 2.50 14.04 -5.75
C GLN A 519 1.00 14.27 -5.54
N ILE A 520 0.48 15.42 -6.00
CA ILE A 520 -0.94 15.77 -5.96
C ILE A 520 -1.80 14.69 -6.66
N TYR A 521 -1.27 14.09 -7.74
CA TYR A 521 -1.98 13.19 -8.64
C TYR A 521 -1.52 11.73 -8.59
N THR A 522 -0.26 11.42 -8.27
CA THR A 522 0.23 10.04 -8.09
C THR A 522 -0.15 9.47 -6.72
N ARG A 523 -0.40 10.36 -5.74
CA ARG A 523 -0.68 10.05 -4.33
C ARG A 523 0.38 9.16 -3.66
N GLN A 524 1.62 9.19 -4.18
CA GLN A 524 2.78 8.51 -3.61
C GLN A 524 3.42 9.40 -2.53
N GLU A 525 3.38 8.96 -1.28
CA GLU A 525 4.25 9.54 -0.25
C GLU A 525 5.70 9.16 -0.51
N ARG A 526 6.63 10.10 -0.31
CA ARG A 526 8.06 9.87 -0.54
C ARG A 526 8.86 10.37 0.65
N TYR A 527 9.69 9.49 1.19
CA TYR A 527 10.56 9.76 2.32
C TYR A 527 12.01 9.78 1.84
N GLN A 528 12.77 10.81 2.23
CA GLN A 528 14.23 10.72 2.24
C GLN A 528 14.64 10.13 3.58
N ALA A 529 15.43 9.07 3.53
CA ALA A 529 16.11 8.48 4.68
C ALA A 529 17.51 8.07 4.21
N ARG A 530 18.57 8.64 4.82
CA ARG A 530 19.95 8.25 4.49
C ARG A 530 20.36 7.02 5.29
N PRO A 531 21.08 6.05 4.70
CA PRO A 531 21.64 4.95 5.48
C PRO A 531 22.55 5.49 6.59
N PRO A 532 22.55 4.88 7.78
CA PRO A 532 23.43 5.30 8.88
C PRO A 532 24.89 5.26 8.46
N ARG A 533 25.68 6.26 8.88
CA ARG A 533 27.09 6.34 8.54
C ARG A 533 27.88 5.37 9.40
N VAL A 534 28.51 4.38 8.78
CA VAL A 534 29.48 3.50 9.44
C VAL A 534 30.73 4.30 9.84
N LEU A 535 31.22 4.08 11.06
CA LEU A 535 32.42 4.68 11.62
C LEU A 535 33.61 3.72 11.67
N GLU A 536 33.40 2.44 11.32
CA GLU A 536 34.49 1.49 11.11
C GLU A 536 35.38 1.95 9.92
N PRO A 537 36.73 1.86 10.02
CA PRO A 537 37.65 2.23 8.95
C PRO A 537 37.47 1.48 7.61
N SER A 538 36.67 0.41 7.58
CA SER A 538 36.30 -0.32 6.37
C SER A 538 35.37 0.49 5.45
N GLY A 539 34.50 1.33 6.02
CA GLY A 539 33.38 1.97 5.33
C GLY A 539 32.21 1.02 4.99
N PHE A 540 32.23 -0.24 5.45
CA PHE A 540 31.20 -1.25 5.16
C PHE A 540 30.44 -1.66 6.43
N HIS A 541 29.18 -2.06 6.27
CA HIS A 541 28.38 -2.55 7.40
C HIS A 541 28.88 -3.91 7.90
N ASP A 542 29.17 -3.99 9.20
CA ASP A 542 29.25 -5.25 9.95
C ASP A 542 27.83 -5.78 10.28
N GLU A 543 27.76 -6.97 10.89
CA GLU A 543 26.50 -7.62 11.27
C GLU A 543 25.65 -6.75 12.23
N ASN A 544 26.30 -6.05 13.18
CA ASN A 544 25.61 -5.19 14.14
C ASN A 544 25.04 -3.94 13.47
N SER A 545 25.86 -3.18 12.72
CA SER A 545 25.40 -1.96 12.05
C SER A 545 24.35 -2.25 10.97
N LEU A 546 24.38 -3.44 10.36
CA LEU A 546 23.31 -3.89 9.48
C LEU A 546 22.00 -4.13 10.24
N ALA A 547 22.03 -4.83 11.38
CA ALA A 547 20.85 -5.02 12.23
C ALA A 547 20.26 -3.68 12.71
N VAL A 548 21.12 -2.72 13.07
CA VAL A 548 20.72 -1.34 13.40
C VAL A 548 20.01 -0.66 12.21
N TYR A 549 20.54 -0.78 10.99
CA TYR A 549 19.90 -0.20 9.81
C TYR A 549 18.54 -0.85 9.51
N GLN A 550 18.42 -2.17 9.66
CA GLN A 550 17.15 -2.89 9.54
C GLN A 550 16.12 -2.38 10.57
N GLY A 551 16.53 -2.24 11.83
CA GLY A 551 15.69 -1.70 12.91
C GLY A 551 15.22 -0.27 12.66
N LEU A 552 16.06 0.59 12.06
CA LEU A 552 15.68 1.95 11.69
C LEU A 552 14.68 1.98 10.53
N VAL A 553 14.87 1.16 9.49
CA VAL A 553 13.90 1.03 8.38
C VAL A 553 12.56 0.50 8.90
N TYR A 554 12.59 -0.50 9.80
CA TYR A 554 11.39 -0.95 10.52
C TYR A 554 10.68 0.21 11.24
N TYR A 555 11.43 0.96 12.06
CA TYR A 555 10.86 2.00 12.91
C TYR A 555 10.22 3.14 12.09
N LEU A 556 10.78 3.51 10.94
CA LEU A 556 10.18 4.48 10.02
C LEU A 556 8.85 4.00 9.42
N LEU A 557 8.78 2.73 9.03
CA LEU A 557 7.54 2.12 8.51
C LEU A 557 6.47 1.99 9.61
N TYR A 558 6.89 1.71 10.85
CA TYR A 558 6.04 1.70 12.04
C TYR A 558 5.51 3.09 12.41
N LEU A 559 6.34 4.13 12.35
CA LEU A 559 5.90 5.52 12.53
C LEU A 559 4.83 5.89 11.50
N HIS A 560 5.03 5.53 10.22
CA HIS A 560 4.05 5.75 9.17
C HIS A 560 2.73 5.00 9.44
N SER A 561 2.78 3.71 9.77
CA SER A 561 1.55 2.92 10.01
C SER A 561 0.77 3.36 11.25
N LYS A 562 1.44 3.84 12.31
CA LYS A 562 0.79 4.41 13.50
C LYS A 562 0.37 5.88 13.37
N TYR A 563 0.63 6.55 12.24
CA TYR A 563 0.37 7.99 12.12
C TYR A 563 -1.12 8.39 12.04
N HIS A 564 -2.04 7.43 11.93
CA HIS A 564 -3.48 7.70 11.79
C HIS A 564 -4.16 8.16 13.11
N LYS A 565 -3.78 9.34 13.61
CA LYS A 565 -4.41 10.02 14.76
C LYS A 565 -5.67 10.79 14.35
N PRO A 566 -6.70 10.91 15.22
CA PRO A 566 -7.89 11.70 14.91
C PRO A 566 -7.67 13.22 14.98
N TYR A 567 -6.65 13.65 15.71
CA TYR A 567 -6.36 15.07 15.93
C TYR A 567 -5.50 15.66 14.80
N ALA A 568 -5.61 16.97 14.60
CA ALA A 568 -4.83 17.72 13.61
C ALA A 568 -3.39 17.94 14.08
N ASP A 569 -2.42 17.35 13.38
CA ASP A 569 -1.00 17.67 13.55
C ASP A 569 -0.61 18.87 12.67
N PRO A 570 0.34 19.72 13.08
CA PRO A 570 0.82 20.86 12.28
C PRO A 570 1.89 20.46 11.23
N VAL A 571 2.39 19.22 11.27
CA VAL A 571 3.38 18.68 10.32
C VAL A 571 3.03 17.23 10.04
N HIS A 572 2.69 16.90 8.79
CA HIS A 572 2.16 15.58 8.39
C HIS A 572 3.24 14.51 8.12
N ASP A 573 4.38 14.66 8.81
CA ASP A 573 5.55 13.79 8.71
C ASP A 573 5.65 12.94 9.98
N PRO A 574 5.43 11.62 9.89
CA PRO A 574 5.59 10.70 11.02
C PRO A 574 6.99 10.76 11.66
N THR A 575 8.03 11.06 10.86
CA THR A 575 9.44 11.09 11.30
C THR A 575 9.76 12.35 12.10
N TRP A 576 9.03 13.45 11.89
CA TRP A 576 9.25 14.73 12.56
C TRP A 576 9.08 14.63 14.08
N ARG A 577 8.07 13.90 14.57
CA ARG A 577 7.84 13.74 16.02
C ARG A 577 9.03 13.07 16.71
N TRP A 578 9.62 12.07 16.06
CA TRP A 578 10.79 11.33 16.53
C TRP A 578 12.04 12.20 16.61
N TRP A 579 12.48 12.80 15.50
CA TRP A 579 13.72 13.60 15.53
C TRP A 579 13.56 14.94 16.26
N LYS A 580 12.36 15.55 16.28
CA LYS A 580 12.13 16.81 17.02
C LYS A 580 12.36 16.62 18.52
N ASN A 581 11.79 15.57 19.11
CA ASN A 581 11.86 15.34 20.54
C ASN A 581 13.30 15.02 21.00
N LYS A 582 14.11 14.44 20.10
CA LYS A 582 15.53 14.11 20.31
C LYS A 582 16.52 15.17 19.78
N LYS A 583 16.03 16.32 19.28
CA LYS A 583 16.87 17.35 18.66
C LYS A 583 17.84 18.02 19.64
N LEU A 584 17.52 18.03 20.93
CA LEU A 584 18.41 18.52 21.99
C LEU A 584 19.65 17.62 22.16
N ASP A 585 19.53 16.34 21.83
CA ASP A 585 20.59 15.32 21.98
C ASP A 585 21.45 15.19 20.71
N GLN A 586 21.08 15.86 19.62
CA GLN A 586 21.74 15.74 18.31
C GLN A 586 23.25 16.03 18.36
N ASP A 587 23.64 17.11 19.06
CA ASP A 587 25.06 17.50 19.20
C ASP A 587 25.84 16.53 20.11
N TYR A 588 25.16 15.93 21.10
CA TYR A 588 25.74 14.93 21.99
C TYR A 588 26.04 13.62 21.25
N TYR A 589 25.08 13.11 20.46
CA TYR A 589 25.27 11.91 19.65
C TYR A 589 26.27 12.14 18.50
N PHE A 590 26.32 13.34 17.91
CA PHE A 590 27.38 13.72 16.98
C PHE A 590 28.77 13.71 17.64
N TYR A 591 28.90 14.24 18.86
CA TYR A 591 30.14 14.20 19.62
C TYR A 591 30.59 12.76 19.95
N LEU A 592 29.68 11.87 20.34
CA LEU A 592 30.03 10.46 20.60
C LEU A 592 30.50 9.75 19.31
N ALA A 593 29.81 9.97 18.19
CA ALA A 593 30.24 9.46 16.89
C ALA A 593 31.62 10.01 16.46
N SER A 594 31.87 11.32 16.59
CA SER A 594 33.15 11.93 16.20
C SER A 594 34.34 11.46 17.05
N ASN A 595 34.07 10.90 18.23
CA ASN A 595 35.09 10.33 19.13
C ASN A 595 35.18 8.80 19.05
N LEU A 596 34.49 8.14 18.09
CA LEU A 596 34.39 6.69 17.96
C LEU A 596 33.87 5.99 19.25
N ARG A 597 32.88 6.62 19.90
CA ARG A 597 32.25 6.13 21.14
C ARG A 597 30.79 5.73 20.99
N SER A 598 30.20 5.90 19.80
CA SER A 598 28.85 5.40 19.51
C SER A 598 28.78 3.89 19.72
N ALA A 599 27.81 3.41 20.52
CA ALA A 599 27.78 2.03 21.00
C ALA A 599 27.53 0.92 19.95
N SER A 600 27.49 1.25 18.65
CA SER A 600 27.48 0.26 17.55
C SER A 600 28.26 0.73 16.30
N ASN A 601 29.31 1.56 16.48
CA ASN A 601 30.14 2.10 15.38
C ASN A 601 29.35 2.78 14.24
N VAL A 602 28.22 3.41 14.57
CA VAL A 602 27.26 3.98 13.61
C VAL A 602 26.80 5.35 14.06
N TYR A 603 26.65 6.27 13.10
CA TYR A 603 26.04 7.59 13.29
C TYR A 603 24.79 7.78 12.44
N ILE A 604 23.69 8.21 13.07
CA ILE A 604 22.40 8.48 12.43
C ILE A 604 22.26 9.99 12.21
N GLU A 605 22.30 10.44 10.96
CA GLU A 605 22.09 11.85 10.58
C GLU A 605 20.58 12.17 10.64
N MET A 606 20.01 12.30 11.84
CA MET A 606 18.55 12.42 12.07
C MET A 606 17.88 13.51 11.22
N ALA A 607 18.55 14.65 11.02
CA ALA A 607 18.07 15.76 10.20
C ALA A 607 18.07 15.49 8.68
N SER A 608 18.42 14.28 8.24
CA SER A 608 18.30 13.81 6.84
C SER A 608 17.16 12.81 6.64
N TYR A 609 16.29 12.66 7.65
CA TYR A 609 15.06 11.89 7.60
C TYR A 609 13.89 12.87 7.50
N GLU A 610 13.31 12.98 6.31
CA GLU A 610 12.21 13.91 6.02
C GLU A 610 11.25 13.36 4.97
N LYS A 611 9.98 13.79 5.07
CA LYS A 611 8.97 13.56 4.04
C LYS A 611 9.02 14.67 2.98
N ILE A 612 9.17 14.27 1.72
CA ILE A 612 9.22 15.18 0.57
C ILE A 612 7.79 15.55 0.16
N TYR A 613 7.52 16.84 -0.04
CA TYR A 613 6.18 17.36 -0.36
C TYR A 613 6.08 18.12 -1.70
N ASP A 614 7.19 18.66 -2.21
CA ASP A 614 7.19 19.63 -3.31
C ASP A 614 7.86 19.13 -4.61
N LEU A 615 7.97 17.80 -4.79
CA LEU A 615 8.64 17.16 -5.93
C LEU A 615 8.22 17.76 -7.27
N LYS A 616 9.19 17.93 -8.19
CA LYS A 616 8.97 18.43 -9.55
C LYS A 616 8.87 17.29 -10.56
N ALA A 617 8.04 17.45 -11.58
CA ALA A 617 7.88 16.45 -12.63
C ALA A 617 9.11 16.40 -13.56
N GLU A 618 9.62 15.19 -13.83
CA GLU A 618 10.84 14.95 -14.62
C GLU A 618 10.62 15.06 -16.15
N HIS A 619 9.69 15.92 -16.59
CA HIS A 619 9.21 16.02 -17.98
C HIS A 619 8.50 14.77 -18.53
N GLU A 620 8.02 13.88 -17.65
CA GLU A 620 7.19 12.72 -17.99
C GLU A 620 5.78 12.83 -17.37
N LEU A 621 4.81 12.11 -17.94
CA LEU A 621 3.49 11.95 -17.33
C LEU A 621 3.59 11.06 -16.09
N PRO A 622 2.74 11.28 -15.05
CA PRO A 622 2.68 10.43 -13.89
C PRO A 622 2.25 9.00 -14.24
N GLU A 623 2.66 8.05 -13.40
CA GLU A 623 2.30 6.64 -13.47
C GLU A 623 0.79 6.37 -13.40
N ARG A 624 0.09 7.15 -12.56
CA ARG A 624 -1.35 7.13 -12.35
C ARG A 624 -1.82 8.50 -11.89
N ILE A 625 -3.07 8.84 -12.18
CA ILE A 625 -3.71 10.11 -11.81
C ILE A 625 -4.95 9.82 -10.98
N PHE A 626 -4.98 10.22 -9.71
CA PHE A 626 -6.20 10.22 -8.90
C PHE A 626 -6.94 11.56 -9.06
N LEU A 627 -8.26 11.51 -9.31
CA LEU A 627 -9.13 12.68 -9.46
C LEU A 627 -10.28 12.64 -8.43
N ASP A 628 -10.26 13.63 -7.54
CA ASP A 628 -11.39 14.01 -6.68
C ASP A 628 -12.42 14.81 -7.50
N LYS A 629 -13.59 15.07 -6.90
CA LYS A 629 -14.75 15.61 -7.58
C LYS A 629 -14.53 17.00 -8.16
N GLY A 630 -14.63 17.09 -9.48
CA GLY A 630 -14.45 18.32 -10.24
C GLY A 630 -13.01 18.81 -10.34
N ASN A 631 -12.03 17.99 -9.94
CA ASN A 631 -10.62 18.28 -10.17
C ASN A 631 -10.26 18.15 -11.65
N SER A 632 -9.14 18.77 -12.01
CA SER A 632 -8.57 18.72 -13.36
C SER A 632 -7.08 18.43 -13.33
N TYR A 633 -6.57 17.68 -14.32
CA TYR A 633 -5.15 17.51 -14.60
C TYR A 633 -4.82 18.19 -15.94
N ALA A 634 -3.86 19.13 -15.93
CA ALA A 634 -3.47 19.90 -17.11
C ALA A 634 -1.96 19.77 -17.38
N PHE A 635 -1.59 19.71 -18.65
CA PHE A 635 -0.20 19.69 -19.13
C PHE A 635 -0.14 20.15 -20.59
N SER A 636 1.06 20.32 -21.16
CA SER A 636 1.20 20.62 -22.58
C SER A 636 2.19 19.72 -23.32
N VAL A 637 1.83 19.37 -24.57
CA VAL A 637 2.61 18.58 -25.51
C VAL A 637 3.21 19.51 -26.56
N PHE A 638 4.52 19.63 -26.56
CA PHE A 638 5.29 20.42 -27.53
C PHE A 638 5.91 19.49 -28.57
N LEU A 639 5.48 19.62 -29.83
CA LEU A 639 6.01 18.86 -30.97
C LEU A 639 6.78 19.80 -31.91
N THR A 640 8.03 19.46 -32.24
CA THR A 640 8.76 20.08 -33.36
C THR A 640 8.51 19.26 -34.63
N VAL A 641 8.17 19.92 -35.74
CA VAL A 641 7.85 19.29 -37.03
C VAL A 641 8.86 19.71 -38.11
N ARG A 642 8.75 19.14 -39.32
CA ARG A 642 9.58 19.53 -40.48
C ARG A 642 8.91 20.70 -41.22
N GLU A 643 9.67 21.47 -41.99
CA GLU A 643 9.19 22.70 -42.65
C GLU A 643 8.03 22.45 -43.64
N HIS A 644 7.96 21.24 -44.22
CA HIS A 644 6.87 20.84 -45.13
C HIS A 644 5.64 20.25 -44.40
N SER A 645 5.59 20.33 -43.07
CA SER A 645 4.49 19.78 -42.23
C SER A 645 3.38 20.80 -41.92
N PHE A 646 3.36 21.96 -42.57
CA PHE A 646 2.28 22.95 -42.45
C PHE A 646 1.58 23.16 -43.80
N GLU A 647 0.25 23.31 -43.77
CA GLU A 647 -0.55 23.66 -44.95
C GLU A 647 -1.40 24.91 -44.68
N PHE A 648 -1.42 25.80 -45.68
CA PHE A 648 -2.27 26.97 -45.72
C PHE A 648 -3.56 26.60 -46.46
N GLN A 649 -4.70 26.60 -45.76
CA GLN A 649 -6.01 26.52 -46.42
C GLN A 649 -6.64 27.91 -46.49
N PRO A 650 -6.98 28.43 -47.67
CA PRO A 650 -7.77 29.65 -47.79
C PRO A 650 -9.25 29.34 -47.55
N GLU A 651 -9.83 29.90 -46.49
CA GLU A 651 -11.29 29.93 -46.35
C GLU A 651 -11.93 30.72 -47.51
N ARG A 652 -13.17 30.38 -47.87
CA ARG A 652 -13.91 31.04 -48.96
C ARG A 652 -14.52 32.40 -48.57
N VAL A 653 -14.10 32.98 -47.44
CA VAL A 653 -14.55 34.30 -46.95
C VAL A 653 -13.32 35.10 -46.51
N LEU A 654 -13.27 36.39 -46.86
CA LEU A 654 -12.14 37.25 -46.54
C LEU A 654 -12.05 37.52 -45.03
N THR A 655 -11.03 36.96 -44.37
CA THR A 655 -9.97 37.71 -43.63
C THR A 655 -9.04 36.79 -42.81
N THR A 656 -9.43 35.54 -42.55
CA THR A 656 -8.67 34.58 -41.72
C THR A 656 -7.93 33.53 -42.56
N LEU A 657 -6.60 33.48 -42.40
CA LEU A 657 -5.76 32.38 -42.89
C LEU A 657 -5.50 31.40 -41.73
N GLU A 658 -6.27 30.31 -41.65
CA GLU A 658 -5.94 29.22 -40.74
C GLU A 658 -4.72 28.43 -41.24
N LEU A 659 -3.63 28.47 -40.49
CA LEU A 659 -2.48 27.59 -40.70
C LEU A 659 -2.68 26.28 -39.93
N ARG A 660 -2.81 25.17 -40.64
CA ARG A 660 -2.97 23.84 -40.03
C ARG A 660 -1.67 23.04 -40.14
N SER A 661 -1.38 22.24 -39.12
CA SER A 661 -0.26 21.29 -39.11
C SER A 661 -0.72 19.92 -39.58
N LYS A 662 0.13 19.19 -40.29
CA LYS A 662 -0.06 17.77 -40.67
C LYS A 662 0.17 16.79 -39.52
N VAL A 663 0.16 17.28 -38.29
CA VAL A 663 0.48 16.53 -37.07
C VAL A 663 -0.59 16.88 -36.06
N ASP A 664 -1.40 15.86 -35.75
CA ASP A 664 -2.55 15.95 -34.86
C ASP A 664 -2.32 15.12 -33.60
N LEU A 665 -2.92 15.58 -32.50
CA LEU A 665 -2.91 14.90 -31.21
C LEU A 665 -4.30 14.34 -30.92
N GLY A 666 -4.46 13.04 -31.02
CA GLY A 666 -5.65 12.34 -30.53
C GLY A 666 -5.55 12.12 -29.02
N VAL A 667 -6.66 12.30 -28.32
CA VAL A 667 -6.82 11.82 -26.94
C VAL A 667 -8.08 10.96 -26.88
N VAL A 668 -7.95 9.75 -26.35
CA VAL A 668 -9.03 8.78 -26.16
C VAL A 668 -9.24 8.57 -24.67
N LEU A 669 -10.51 8.50 -24.26
CA LEU A 669 -10.93 8.28 -22.88
C LEU A 669 -11.73 6.98 -22.82
N ALA A 670 -11.52 6.17 -21.78
CA ALA A 670 -12.29 4.95 -21.57
C ALA A 670 -13.76 5.26 -21.21
N ASP A 671 -13.96 6.23 -20.32
CA ASP A 671 -15.27 6.56 -19.74
C ASP A 671 -15.66 8.03 -20.01
N PRO A 672 -16.01 8.38 -21.27
CA PRO A 672 -16.39 9.74 -21.64
C PRO A 672 -17.70 10.23 -21.01
N GLY A 673 -18.44 9.36 -20.30
CA GLY A 673 -19.53 9.77 -19.42
C GLY A 673 -19.07 10.45 -18.12
N CYS A 674 -17.84 10.15 -17.68
CA CYS A 674 -17.32 10.49 -16.35
C CYS A 674 -16.19 11.53 -16.40
N ILE A 675 -15.35 11.43 -17.42
CA ILE A 675 -14.26 12.38 -17.69
C ILE A 675 -14.47 13.09 -19.02
N GLU A 676 -13.91 14.28 -19.14
CA GLU A 676 -13.74 15.01 -20.39
C GLU A 676 -12.28 15.41 -20.57
N VAL A 677 -11.86 15.55 -21.82
CA VAL A 677 -10.59 16.21 -22.16
C VAL A 677 -10.87 17.35 -23.12
N VAL A 678 -10.31 18.51 -22.78
CA VAL A 678 -10.22 19.66 -23.66
C VAL A 678 -8.79 19.72 -24.21
N VAL A 679 -8.64 19.61 -25.53
CA VAL A 679 -7.36 19.86 -26.23
C VAL A 679 -7.42 21.21 -26.92
N LYS A 680 -6.41 22.06 -26.70
CA LYS A 680 -6.25 23.36 -27.37
C LYS A 680 -4.92 23.40 -28.11
N GLN A 681 -4.95 23.74 -29.39
CA GLN A 681 -3.78 23.77 -30.27
C GLN A 681 -3.29 25.20 -30.53
N LYS A 682 -1.97 25.39 -30.62
CA LYS A 682 -1.34 26.61 -31.14
C LYS A 682 -0.12 26.26 -31.98
N VAL A 683 -0.14 26.69 -33.24
CA VAL A 683 1.02 26.59 -34.15
C VAL A 683 2.00 27.73 -33.87
N LEU A 684 3.29 27.43 -33.85
CA LEU A 684 4.39 28.36 -33.56
C LEU A 684 5.38 28.35 -34.73
N ILE A 685 5.03 29.09 -35.79
CA ILE A 685 5.74 29.13 -37.09
C ILE A 685 7.24 29.38 -36.90
N ASN A 686 7.61 30.41 -36.15
CA ASN A 686 9.01 30.83 -35.90
C ASN A 686 9.88 29.78 -35.16
N ARG A 687 9.32 28.63 -34.78
CA ARG A 687 10.01 27.51 -34.14
C ARG A 687 9.76 26.16 -34.82
N ASN A 688 9.07 26.15 -35.97
CA ASN A 688 8.60 24.94 -36.65
C ASN A 688 7.95 23.93 -35.68
N SER A 689 7.09 24.42 -34.78
CA SER A 689 6.55 23.61 -33.69
C SER A 689 5.05 23.84 -33.45
N VAL A 690 4.39 22.84 -32.89
CA VAL A 690 2.99 22.89 -32.45
C VAL A 690 2.95 22.64 -30.95
N LEU A 691 2.12 23.39 -30.24
CA LEU A 691 1.88 23.23 -28.81
C LEU A 691 0.41 22.88 -28.59
N PHE A 692 0.16 21.75 -27.94
CA PHE A 692 -1.17 21.32 -27.51
C PHE A 692 -1.24 21.44 -25.99
N TRP A 693 -2.21 22.17 -25.44
CA TRP A 693 -2.58 22.03 -24.04
C TRP A 693 -3.67 20.96 -23.93
N VAL A 694 -3.46 20.01 -23.03
CA VAL A 694 -4.41 18.94 -22.72
C VAL A 694 -4.89 19.18 -21.30
N THR A 695 -6.21 19.15 -21.08
CA THR A 695 -6.82 19.34 -19.77
C THR A 695 -7.91 18.31 -19.57
N LEU A 696 -7.67 17.37 -18.65
CA LEU A 696 -8.56 16.29 -18.24
C LEU A 696 -9.36 16.75 -17.01
N ASN A 697 -10.70 16.69 -17.05
CA ASN A 697 -11.58 17.07 -15.94
C ASN A 697 -12.51 15.91 -15.54
N ASP A 698 -12.82 15.80 -14.24
CA ASP A 698 -13.96 15.02 -13.75
C ASP A 698 -15.30 15.79 -13.94
N LYS A 699 -16.35 15.08 -14.37
CA LYS A 699 -17.70 15.63 -14.62
C LYS A 699 -18.61 15.70 -13.39
N ARG A 700 -18.12 15.30 -12.21
CA ARG A 700 -18.80 15.38 -10.90
C ARG A 700 -20.00 14.44 -10.73
N SER A 701 -20.18 13.48 -11.64
CA SER A 701 -21.43 12.75 -11.86
C SER A 701 -21.36 11.22 -11.76
N CYS A 702 -20.19 10.59 -11.85
CA CYS A 702 -20.08 9.12 -12.00
C CYS A 702 -19.78 8.33 -10.73
N PHE A 703 -19.39 9.00 -9.63
CA PHE A 703 -18.93 8.30 -8.44
C PHE A 703 -19.65 8.82 -7.18
N ASP A 704 -19.96 7.91 -6.26
CA ASP A 704 -20.54 8.23 -4.95
C ASP A 704 -19.44 8.59 -3.93
N GLN A 705 -19.81 8.86 -2.67
CA GLN A 705 -18.80 9.07 -1.62
C GLN A 705 -18.20 7.73 -1.16
N GLY A 706 -16.87 7.64 -1.21
CA GLY A 706 -16.10 6.49 -0.75
C GLY A 706 -14.95 6.88 0.18
N ILE A 707 -14.47 5.92 0.96
CA ILE A 707 -13.32 6.08 1.87
C ILE A 707 -12.04 6.31 1.04
N SER A 708 -11.14 7.19 1.51
CA SER A 708 -9.84 7.50 0.89
C SER A 708 -9.10 6.24 0.42
N GLY A 709 -8.89 6.12 -0.90
CA GLY A 709 -8.17 5.00 -1.52
C GLY A 709 -9.00 3.75 -1.85
N HIS A 710 -10.25 3.64 -1.40
CA HIS A 710 -11.08 2.46 -1.60
C HIS A 710 -12.17 2.67 -2.67
N HIS A 711 -12.67 1.57 -3.25
CA HIS A 711 -13.76 1.51 -4.23
C HIS A 711 -13.55 2.31 -5.54
N LEU A 712 -12.35 2.85 -5.78
CA LEU A 712 -12.08 3.81 -6.86
C LEU A 712 -12.39 3.27 -8.25
N MET A 713 -13.10 4.07 -9.05
CA MET A 713 -13.36 3.76 -10.46
C MET A 713 -12.06 3.81 -11.25
N LYS A 714 -11.70 2.67 -11.86
CA LYS A 714 -10.55 2.53 -12.77
C LYS A 714 -10.96 3.02 -14.16
N THR A 715 -10.15 3.88 -14.76
CA THR A 715 -10.33 4.41 -16.13
C THR A 715 -8.96 4.83 -16.69
N SER A 716 -8.90 5.45 -17.87
CA SER A 716 -7.63 5.90 -18.47
C SER A 716 -7.79 6.99 -19.52
N MET A 717 -6.67 7.67 -19.77
CA MET A 717 -6.48 8.62 -20.85
C MET A 717 -5.33 8.14 -21.74
N LEU A 718 -5.61 7.89 -23.02
CA LEU A 718 -4.60 7.56 -24.04
C LEU A 718 -4.32 8.78 -24.92
N VAL A 719 -3.09 9.29 -24.86
CA VAL A 719 -2.62 10.47 -25.59
C VAL A 719 -1.70 10.02 -26.73
N LYS A 720 -2.14 10.23 -27.98
CA LYS A 720 -1.51 9.64 -29.16
C LYS A 720 -1.30 10.67 -30.28
N VAL A 721 -0.07 10.79 -30.76
CA VAL A 721 0.24 11.57 -31.96
C VAL A 721 -0.07 10.71 -33.19
N VAL A 722 -0.90 11.23 -34.10
CA VAL A 722 -1.36 10.48 -35.27
C VAL A 722 -0.16 10.10 -36.16
N GLY A 723 -0.04 8.81 -36.49
CA GLY A 723 1.06 8.27 -37.31
C GLY A 723 2.36 7.94 -36.57
N ALA A 724 2.47 8.17 -35.26
CA ALA A 724 3.73 7.98 -34.52
C ALA A 724 4.08 6.53 -34.15
N VAL A 725 3.06 5.71 -33.85
CA VAL A 725 3.21 4.32 -33.33
C VAL A 725 4.02 3.46 -34.29
N GLY A 726 5.14 2.91 -33.80
CA GLY A 726 6.07 2.07 -34.56
C GLY A 726 7.03 2.84 -35.48
N HIS A 727 6.94 4.17 -35.57
CA HIS A 727 7.76 5.02 -36.46
C HIS A 727 8.61 6.06 -35.71
N CYS A 728 8.17 6.50 -34.53
CA CYS A 728 8.85 7.53 -33.74
C CYS A 728 9.62 6.91 -32.57
N PHE A 729 10.93 7.10 -32.56
CA PHE A 729 11.83 6.61 -31.52
C PHE A 729 12.75 7.74 -31.04
N GLN A 730 13.01 7.79 -29.73
CA GLN A 730 13.97 8.69 -29.11
C GLN A 730 15.08 7.89 -28.44
N ASN A 731 16.34 8.17 -28.79
CA ASN A 731 17.49 7.61 -28.09
C ASN A 731 17.65 8.30 -26.72
N THR A 732 17.70 7.50 -25.65
CA THR A 732 17.95 7.93 -24.27
C THR A 732 19.21 7.25 -23.73
N HIS A 733 19.67 7.67 -22.54
CA HIS A 733 20.77 6.99 -21.83
C HIS A 733 20.43 5.53 -21.42
N ARG A 734 19.16 5.12 -21.47
CA ARG A 734 18.68 3.75 -21.18
C ARG A 734 18.39 2.93 -22.44
N GLY A 735 18.71 3.44 -23.63
CA GLY A 735 18.33 2.87 -24.93
C GLY A 735 17.27 3.68 -25.68
N PRO A 736 16.82 3.24 -26.86
CA PRO A 736 15.72 3.87 -27.58
C PRO A 736 14.39 3.61 -26.87
N ARG A 737 13.47 4.58 -26.94
CA ARG A 737 12.10 4.51 -26.43
C ARG A 737 11.12 5.00 -27.50
N MET A 738 9.97 4.35 -27.65
CA MET A 738 8.95 4.80 -28.59
C MET A 738 8.35 6.14 -28.13
N GLN A 739 7.93 6.98 -29.07
CA GLN A 739 7.39 8.32 -28.81
C GLN A 739 6.03 8.52 -29.48
N GLY A 740 5.22 9.42 -28.90
CA GLY A 740 3.91 9.77 -29.47
C GLY A 740 2.77 8.81 -29.14
N ASN A 741 2.92 7.93 -28.14
CA ASN A 741 1.82 7.19 -27.53
C ASN A 741 2.04 7.09 -26.02
N LEU A 742 1.10 7.59 -25.22
CA LEU A 742 1.17 7.66 -23.77
C LEU A 742 -0.19 7.29 -23.18
N MET A 743 -0.31 6.10 -22.61
CA MET A 743 -1.48 5.68 -21.82
C MET A 743 -1.21 6.00 -20.34
N VAL A 744 -2.16 6.65 -19.68
CA VAL A 744 -2.10 6.92 -18.24
C VAL A 744 -3.37 6.39 -17.56
N PRO A 745 -3.24 5.43 -16.62
CA PRO A 745 -4.32 5.04 -15.72
C PRO A 745 -4.83 6.23 -14.89
N VAL A 746 -6.13 6.36 -14.82
CA VAL A 746 -6.84 7.40 -14.07
C VAL A 746 -7.77 6.71 -13.07
N PHE A 747 -7.84 7.23 -11.85
CA PHE A 747 -8.68 6.73 -10.77
C PHE A 747 -9.63 7.84 -10.32
N ILE A 748 -10.94 7.63 -10.43
CA ILE A 748 -11.95 8.59 -9.98
C ILE A 748 -12.49 8.15 -8.62
N GLY A 749 -12.54 9.08 -7.65
CA GLY A 749 -13.05 8.85 -6.31
C GLY A 749 -12.29 9.63 -5.24
N CYS A 750 -12.32 9.19 -3.98
CA CYS A 750 -11.58 9.84 -2.91
C CYS A 750 -10.07 9.50 -2.98
N PRO A 751 -9.17 10.46 -3.31
CA PRO A 751 -7.76 10.16 -3.50
C PRO A 751 -7.10 9.73 -2.17
N PRO A 752 -6.25 8.68 -2.19
CA PRO A 752 -5.62 8.16 -0.97
C PRO A 752 -4.75 9.20 -0.26
N GLY A 753 -4.73 9.11 1.08
CA GLY A 753 -3.93 9.98 1.95
C GLY A 753 -4.58 11.34 2.27
N LYS A 754 -5.84 11.57 1.88
CA LYS A 754 -6.65 12.66 2.45
C LYS A 754 -7.43 12.14 3.66
N ARG A 755 -7.38 12.86 4.78
CA ARG A 755 -8.16 12.54 5.99
C ARG A 755 -8.86 13.77 6.56
N LEU A 756 -9.91 13.55 7.34
CA LEU A 756 -10.46 14.55 8.24
C LEU A 756 -9.67 14.52 9.57
N ALA A 757 -9.51 15.66 10.22
CA ALA A 757 -8.87 15.80 11.52
C ALA A 757 -9.58 16.85 12.37
N PHE A 758 -9.63 16.67 13.69
CA PHE A 758 -10.20 17.66 14.62
C PHE A 758 -9.20 18.80 14.88
N ASP A 759 -9.61 20.04 14.60
CA ASP A 759 -8.77 21.22 14.82
C ASP A 759 -8.89 21.68 16.28
N ILE A 760 -8.08 21.07 17.14
CA ILE A 760 -7.99 21.42 18.57
C ILE A 760 -7.68 22.91 18.74
N THR A 761 -6.71 23.45 18.01
CA THR A 761 -6.18 24.80 18.24
C THR A 761 -7.19 25.87 17.88
N TYR A 762 -7.79 25.81 16.69
CA TYR A 762 -8.81 26.77 16.27
C TYR A 762 -10.11 26.60 17.05
N THR A 763 -10.50 25.35 17.38
CA THR A 763 -11.63 25.08 18.26
C THR A 763 -11.45 25.75 19.62
N LEU A 764 -10.33 25.51 20.32
CA LEU A 764 -10.07 26.14 21.62
C LEU A 764 -10.09 27.68 21.54
N GLU A 765 -9.41 28.27 20.55
CA GLU A 765 -9.38 29.74 20.43
C GLU A 765 -10.76 30.33 20.14
N TYR A 766 -11.53 29.74 19.22
CA TYR A 766 -12.87 30.22 18.88
C TYR A 766 -13.84 30.09 20.06
N ASN A 767 -13.85 28.95 20.75
CA ASN A 767 -14.74 28.72 21.91
C ASN A 767 -14.42 29.71 23.05
N ARG A 768 -13.15 29.93 23.36
CA ARG A 768 -12.69 30.97 24.33
C ARG A 768 -13.21 32.36 23.97
N LEU A 769 -13.20 32.72 22.68
CA LEU A 769 -13.66 34.03 22.21
C LEU A 769 -15.19 34.20 22.25
N GLN A 770 -15.96 33.16 21.90
CA GLN A 770 -17.43 33.24 21.93
C GLN A 770 -18.00 33.17 23.35
N ASN A 771 -17.57 32.18 24.15
CA ASN A 771 -18.11 31.96 25.49
C ASN A 771 -17.51 32.93 26.53
N LYS A 772 -16.37 33.57 26.21
CA LYS A 772 -15.65 34.55 27.05
C LYS A 772 -15.17 33.97 28.39
N HIS A 773 -15.02 32.66 28.45
CA HIS A 773 -14.47 31.92 29.59
C HIS A 773 -13.06 31.40 29.25
N TYR A 774 -12.24 31.15 30.27
CA TYR A 774 -10.96 30.47 30.13
C TYR A 774 -11.13 28.95 30.27
N PHE A 775 -10.22 28.18 29.68
CA PHE A 775 -10.21 26.72 29.78
C PHE A 775 -9.51 26.26 31.06
N ASP A 776 -10.26 26.14 32.15
CA ASP A 776 -9.78 25.66 33.45
C ASP A 776 -9.84 24.13 33.54
N CYS A 777 -8.84 23.46 32.93
CA CYS A 777 -8.70 22.02 32.98
C CYS A 777 -8.04 21.53 34.28
N VAL A 778 -8.60 20.52 34.94
CA VAL A 778 -8.00 19.91 36.15
C VAL A 778 -6.72 19.13 35.78
N HIS A 779 -6.73 18.47 34.63
CA HIS A 779 -5.60 17.75 34.05
C HIS A 779 -5.46 18.16 32.58
N VAL A 780 -4.42 18.95 32.26
CA VAL A 780 -4.18 19.45 30.89
C VAL A 780 -3.48 18.39 30.05
N ASP A 781 -4.22 17.76 29.14
CA ASP A 781 -3.66 16.95 28.05
C ASP A 781 -3.57 17.82 26.76
N PRO A 782 -2.38 17.98 26.14
CA PRO A 782 -2.22 18.76 24.92
C PRO A 782 -2.79 18.10 23.65
N GLU A 783 -3.05 16.78 23.66
CA GLU A 783 -3.74 16.07 22.56
C GLU A 783 -5.23 15.83 22.85
N MET A 784 -5.71 16.00 24.09
CA MET A 784 -7.12 15.87 24.47
C MET A 784 -7.65 17.10 25.24
N PRO A 785 -8.16 18.13 24.55
CA PRO A 785 -8.76 19.30 25.20
C PRO A 785 -10.04 18.94 25.97
N CYS A 786 -10.21 19.56 27.14
CA CYS A 786 -11.41 19.47 27.95
C CYS A 786 -12.36 20.65 27.72
N PHE A 787 -13.68 20.42 27.82
CA PHE A 787 -14.70 21.44 27.62
C PHE A 787 -15.69 21.48 28.80
N LEU A 788 -16.09 22.69 29.20
CA LEU A 788 -17.06 22.87 30.28
C LEU A 788 -18.47 22.50 29.80
N PHE A 789 -19.16 21.62 30.52
CA PHE A 789 -20.51 21.13 30.15
C PHE A 789 -21.53 22.24 29.85
N ARG A 790 -21.43 23.38 30.53
CA ARG A 790 -22.35 24.52 30.41
C ARG A 790 -22.12 25.39 29.17
N ASP A 791 -20.94 25.29 28.55
CA ASP A 791 -20.52 26.13 27.44
C ASP A 791 -21.04 25.60 26.10
N ILE A 792 -21.32 26.51 25.15
CA ILE A 792 -21.66 26.10 23.78
C ILE A 792 -20.37 25.65 23.10
N PHE A 793 -20.39 24.42 22.58
CA PHE A 793 -19.25 23.81 21.90
C PHE A 793 -19.31 24.05 20.40
N TYR A 794 -18.28 24.68 19.84
CA TYR A 794 -18.15 24.99 18.41
C TYR A 794 -17.00 24.16 17.80
N PRO A 795 -17.26 22.97 17.23
CA PRO A 795 -16.23 22.12 16.64
C PRO A 795 -15.78 22.57 15.24
N PHE A 796 -14.48 22.54 14.99
CA PHE A 796 -13.88 22.77 13.67
C PHE A 796 -12.98 21.60 13.25
N PHE A 797 -12.86 21.40 11.94
CA PHE A 797 -12.17 20.26 11.34
C PHE A 797 -11.30 20.71 10.17
N LEU A 798 -10.17 20.02 9.97
CA LEU A 798 -9.31 20.18 8.79
C LEU A 798 -9.44 18.96 7.88
N ILE A 799 -9.41 19.19 6.56
CA ILE A 799 -8.88 18.19 5.64
C ILE A 799 -7.36 18.30 5.72
N GLN A 800 -6.69 17.20 6.09
CA GLN A 800 -5.23 17.07 6.02
C GLN A 800 -4.88 16.15 4.85
N ASP A 801 -4.03 16.63 3.95
CA ASP A 801 -3.51 15.88 2.82
C ASP A 801 -2.09 15.40 3.14
N LEU A 802 -2.00 14.14 3.59
CA LEU A 802 -0.74 13.55 4.05
C LEU A 802 0.32 13.50 2.93
N VAL A 803 -0.08 13.41 1.66
CA VAL A 803 0.87 13.25 0.54
C VAL A 803 1.52 14.58 0.13
N THR A 804 0.73 15.66 0.13
CA THR A 804 1.17 17.00 -0.32
C THR A 804 1.62 17.90 0.82
N GLY A 805 1.29 17.55 2.06
CA GLY A 805 1.58 18.39 3.22
C GLY A 805 0.59 19.54 3.40
N GLU A 806 -0.44 19.64 2.56
CA GLU A 806 -1.45 20.69 2.64
C GLU A 806 -2.48 20.38 3.75
N SER A 807 -2.91 21.43 4.47
CA SER A 807 -4.02 21.38 5.42
C SER A 807 -4.95 22.56 5.18
N GLY A 808 -6.26 22.30 5.14
CA GLY A 808 -7.28 23.32 4.91
C GLY A 808 -8.54 23.05 5.72
N SER A 809 -9.21 24.10 6.18
CA SER A 809 -10.44 23.98 6.96
C SER A 809 -11.58 23.33 6.16
N PHE A 810 -12.26 22.36 6.77
CA PHE A 810 -13.41 21.68 6.19
C PHE A 810 -14.64 22.59 6.17
N GLN A 811 -14.98 23.09 4.98
CA GLN A 811 -16.15 23.94 4.75
C GLN A 811 -17.42 23.15 4.38
N GLY A 812 -17.34 21.82 4.30
CA GLY A 812 -18.48 20.96 3.92
C GLY A 812 -19.53 20.82 5.02
N SER A 813 -20.64 20.17 4.66
CA SER A 813 -21.70 19.79 5.59
C SER A 813 -21.39 18.43 6.23
N TYR A 814 -21.71 18.27 7.50
CA TYR A 814 -21.48 17.02 8.25
C TYR A 814 -22.61 16.71 9.21
N VAL A 815 -22.70 15.46 9.64
CA VAL A 815 -23.47 15.02 10.81
C VAL A 815 -22.47 14.66 11.90
N LEU A 816 -22.81 15.01 13.14
CA LEU A 816 -22.07 14.63 14.35
C LEU A 816 -22.97 13.71 15.18
N THR A 817 -22.40 12.64 15.72
CA THR A 817 -23.10 11.69 16.60
C THR A 817 -22.19 11.21 17.72
N VAL A 818 -22.71 11.18 18.95
CA VAL A 818 -22.10 10.50 20.08
C VAL A 818 -22.35 8.99 19.92
N VAL A 819 -21.28 8.22 19.76
CA VAL A 819 -21.31 6.76 19.49
C VAL A 819 -20.77 5.92 20.66
N GLY A 820 -20.35 6.57 21.74
CA GLY A 820 -19.95 5.92 22.98
C GLY A 820 -19.58 6.93 24.05
N GLY A 821 -19.32 6.44 25.26
CA GLY A 821 -18.79 7.27 26.35
C GLY A 821 -18.72 6.56 27.70
N GLY A 822 -18.03 7.20 28.64
CA GLY A 822 -17.82 6.69 30.01
C GLY A 822 -17.21 7.74 30.95
N PRO A 823 -17.25 7.51 32.28
CA PRO A 823 -16.69 8.44 33.28
C PRO A 823 -15.16 8.48 33.29
N THR A 824 -14.47 7.48 32.73
CA THR A 824 -13.02 7.47 32.51
C THR A 824 -12.70 6.94 31.11
N MET A 825 -11.50 7.22 30.60
CA MET A 825 -11.08 6.78 29.27
C MET A 825 -11.12 5.25 29.09
N ASP A 826 -10.75 4.48 30.13
CA ASP A 826 -10.79 3.01 30.13
C ASP A 826 -12.22 2.43 30.26
N THR A 827 -13.22 3.26 30.60
CA THR A 827 -14.62 2.83 30.80
C THR A 827 -15.58 3.32 29.72
N ILE A 828 -15.05 3.80 28.58
CA ILE A 828 -15.84 4.20 27.41
C ILE A 828 -16.55 2.97 26.82
N LYS A 829 -17.88 2.91 26.99
CA LYS A 829 -18.74 1.90 26.34
C LYS A 829 -19.17 2.41 24.97
N GLU A 830 -19.09 1.58 23.94
CA GLU A 830 -19.73 1.84 22.65
C GLU A 830 -21.24 1.64 22.72
N TYR A 831 -21.99 2.42 21.93
CA TYR A 831 -23.45 2.43 21.93
C TYR A 831 -24.00 1.61 20.75
N SER A 832 -25.12 0.91 20.95
CA SER A 832 -25.84 0.23 19.85
C SER A 832 -26.50 1.23 18.89
N GLU A 833 -26.91 0.80 17.69
CA GLU A 833 -27.56 1.70 16.73
C GLU A 833 -28.84 2.35 17.30
N GLU A 834 -29.60 1.63 18.15
CA GLU A 834 -30.78 2.16 18.82
C GLU A 834 -30.44 3.13 19.97
N GLU A 835 -29.34 2.89 20.69
CA GLU A 835 -28.79 3.84 21.68
C GLU A 835 -28.31 5.12 20.97
N ILE A 836 -27.56 4.99 19.86
CA ILE A 836 -27.07 6.11 19.03
C ILE A 836 -28.26 6.93 18.50
N TYR A 837 -29.29 6.29 17.94
CA TYR A 837 -30.48 7.01 17.46
C TYR A 837 -31.14 7.80 18.59
N ARG A 838 -31.41 7.15 19.74
CA ARG A 838 -32.07 7.78 20.90
C ARG A 838 -31.29 8.99 21.43
N PHE A 839 -29.98 8.83 21.63
CA PHE A 839 -29.15 9.85 22.28
C PHE A 839 -28.83 11.07 21.38
N ASN A 840 -29.05 10.97 20.07
CA ASN A 840 -28.67 12.00 19.08
C ASN A 840 -29.82 12.53 18.21
N SER A 841 -30.95 11.81 18.07
CA SER A 841 -31.99 12.17 17.10
C SER A 841 -32.96 13.22 17.65
N PRO A 842 -33.20 14.37 16.95
CA PRO A 842 -34.19 15.37 17.38
C PRO A 842 -35.65 14.85 17.35
N LEU A 843 -35.87 13.62 16.89
CA LEU A 843 -37.16 12.94 16.91
C LEU A 843 -37.38 12.10 18.20
N ASP A 844 -36.38 11.94 19.08
CA ASP A 844 -36.56 11.24 20.36
C ASP A 844 -37.59 11.95 21.26
N LYS A 845 -38.35 11.13 22.00
CA LYS A 845 -39.33 11.56 23.00
C LYS A 845 -39.17 10.82 24.33
N THR A 846 -38.07 10.08 24.51
CA THR A 846 -37.79 9.28 25.69
C THR A 846 -36.92 10.01 26.72
N ASN A 847 -36.70 11.32 26.56
CA ASN A 847 -35.80 12.14 27.40
C ASN A 847 -34.40 11.53 27.52
N SER A 848 -33.83 11.09 26.40
CA SER A 848 -32.53 10.40 26.35
C SER A 848 -31.41 11.19 25.66
N LEU A 849 -31.73 12.35 25.07
CA LEU A 849 -30.77 13.20 24.35
C LEU A 849 -29.54 13.58 25.19
N ILE A 850 -28.36 13.39 24.61
CA ILE A 850 -27.08 13.82 25.18
C ILE A 850 -26.79 15.29 24.85
N TRP A 851 -27.18 15.76 23.65
CA TRP A 851 -26.90 17.11 23.15
C TRP A 851 -28.02 17.61 22.22
N THR A 852 -27.95 18.89 21.85
CA THR A 852 -28.78 19.50 20.80
C THR A 852 -28.04 20.64 20.10
N THR A 853 -28.63 21.18 19.02
CA THR A 853 -28.13 22.40 18.34
C THR A 853 -29.30 23.30 17.96
N LYS A 854 -29.01 24.59 17.78
CA LYS A 854 -29.98 25.61 17.33
C LYS A 854 -30.17 25.63 15.80
N ASN A 855 -29.46 24.79 15.06
CA ASN A 855 -29.64 24.64 13.62
C ASN A 855 -30.87 23.79 13.29
N THR A 856 -31.64 24.19 12.27
CA THR A 856 -32.90 23.54 11.89
C THR A 856 -32.80 22.62 10.67
N THR A 857 -31.62 22.51 10.05
CA THR A 857 -31.41 21.59 8.92
C THR A 857 -31.13 20.18 9.40
N THR A 858 -31.98 19.22 9.02
CA THR A 858 -31.82 17.79 9.32
C THR A 858 -31.57 16.96 8.06
N THR A 859 -31.15 15.71 8.24
CA THR A 859 -31.08 14.69 7.18
C THR A 859 -32.45 14.44 6.51
N LYS A 860 -32.49 13.76 5.35
CA LYS A 860 -33.71 13.55 4.54
C LYS A 860 -34.83 12.80 5.27
N ASP A 861 -34.45 11.91 6.17
CA ASP A 861 -35.29 11.13 7.09
C ASP A 861 -35.61 11.89 8.39
N SER A 862 -35.08 13.10 8.56
CA SER A 862 -35.05 13.90 9.80
C SER A 862 -34.40 13.21 11.01
N ALA A 863 -33.63 12.13 10.80
CA ALA A 863 -33.03 11.35 11.87
C ALA A 863 -31.92 12.10 12.62
N PHE A 864 -31.13 12.95 11.97
CA PHE A 864 -30.00 13.67 12.58
C PHE A 864 -29.92 15.14 12.14
N ASN A 865 -29.30 15.97 12.97
CA ASN A 865 -29.02 17.38 12.66
C ASN A 865 -27.79 17.50 11.74
N ILE A 866 -27.92 18.30 10.68
CA ILE A 866 -26.81 18.67 9.80
C ILE A 866 -26.10 19.89 10.40
N MET A 867 -24.78 19.86 10.40
CA MET A 867 -23.89 20.94 10.80
C MET A 867 -22.97 21.37 9.65
N THR A 868 -22.37 22.54 9.80
CA THR A 868 -21.42 23.15 8.85
C THR A 868 -20.38 23.95 9.63
N HIS A 869 -19.34 24.43 8.96
CA HIS A 869 -18.34 25.35 9.52
C HIS A 869 -18.93 26.66 10.08
N GLN A 870 -20.15 27.03 9.70
CA GLN A 870 -20.84 28.25 10.19
C GLN A 870 -21.99 27.93 11.17
N SER A 871 -22.02 26.71 11.73
CA SER A 871 -23.07 26.28 12.64
C SER A 871 -23.07 27.03 13.98
N LEU A 872 -24.26 27.10 14.61
CA LEU A 872 -24.49 27.83 15.87
C LEU A 872 -23.98 27.09 17.13
N GLY A 873 -23.12 26.08 16.95
CA GLY A 873 -22.57 25.24 18.02
C GLY A 873 -23.52 24.17 18.55
N ILE A 874 -23.04 23.46 19.57
CA ILE A 874 -23.67 22.33 20.27
C ILE A 874 -23.92 22.72 21.72
N GLU A 875 -25.08 22.34 22.25
CA GLU A 875 -25.50 22.54 23.64
C GLU A 875 -25.68 21.16 24.29
N TRP A 876 -24.94 20.89 25.37
CA TRP A 876 -24.98 19.61 26.08
C TRP A 876 -26.18 19.54 27.03
N LEU A 877 -26.89 18.41 27.03
CA LEU A 877 -28.16 18.23 27.74
C LEU A 877 -28.10 17.14 28.82
N CYS A 878 -27.54 15.97 28.50
CA CYS A 878 -27.53 14.77 29.36
C CYS A 878 -28.86 14.54 30.11
N LEU A 879 -29.94 14.34 29.35
CA LEU A 879 -31.29 14.12 29.91
C LEU A 879 -31.40 12.83 30.74
N GLU A 880 -32.47 12.68 31.52
CA GLU A 880 -32.61 11.65 32.58
C GLU A 880 -32.30 10.20 32.16
N ASN A 881 -32.60 9.82 30.92
CA ASN A 881 -32.37 8.47 30.39
C ASN A 881 -31.05 8.34 29.57
N SER A 882 -30.14 9.31 29.69
CA SER A 882 -28.81 9.30 29.06
C SER A 882 -27.72 8.81 30.03
N PRO A 883 -26.64 8.18 29.54
CA PRO A 883 -25.58 7.64 30.39
C PRO A 883 -24.74 8.69 31.14
N CYS A 884 -24.85 9.97 30.78
CA CYS A 884 -24.12 11.08 31.40
C CYS A 884 -24.94 11.88 32.43
N HIS A 885 -26.17 11.47 32.77
CA HIS A 885 -27.07 12.25 33.64
C HIS A 885 -26.72 12.26 35.15
N ASP A 886 -26.25 11.13 35.70
CA ASP A 886 -26.00 10.97 37.14
C ASP A 886 -24.67 10.27 37.43
N THR A 887 -23.62 10.75 36.76
CA THR A 887 -22.23 10.30 36.90
C THR A 887 -21.72 10.46 38.34
N ILE A 888 -21.01 9.46 38.85
CA ILE A 888 -20.48 9.48 40.21
C ILE A 888 -19.15 10.26 40.22
N PRO A 889 -19.01 11.34 41.02
CA PRO A 889 -17.72 12.03 41.15
C PRO A 889 -16.72 11.13 41.87
N HIS A 890 -15.56 10.90 41.24
CA HIS A 890 -14.44 10.13 41.80
C HIS A 890 -13.53 10.95 42.72
N THR A 891 -13.66 12.29 42.71
CA THR A 891 -12.85 13.24 43.48
C THR A 891 -13.74 14.27 44.17
N ILE A 892 -13.15 15.30 44.78
CA ILE A 892 -13.89 16.47 45.32
C ILE A 892 -14.38 17.45 44.25
N PHE A 893 -14.00 17.26 42.98
CA PHE A 893 -14.43 18.09 41.86
C PHE A 893 -15.78 17.61 41.30
N ALA A 894 -16.39 18.43 40.45
CA ALA A 894 -17.60 18.03 39.72
C ALA A 894 -17.30 16.85 38.79
N PRO A 895 -18.28 15.97 38.49
CA PRO A 895 -18.07 14.85 37.59
C PRO A 895 -17.55 15.25 36.20
N GLU A 896 -16.81 14.32 35.62
CA GLU A 896 -16.27 14.37 34.26
C GLU A 896 -16.81 13.19 33.45
N PHE A 897 -16.84 13.34 32.13
CA PHE A 897 -17.29 12.30 31.21
C PHE A 897 -16.54 12.41 29.88
N PHE A 898 -16.21 11.27 29.29
CA PHE A 898 -15.55 11.17 28.01
C PHE A 898 -16.56 10.69 26.98
N PHE A 899 -16.79 11.50 25.94
CA PHE A 899 -17.66 11.15 24.81
C PHE A 899 -16.82 10.69 23.62
N LYS A 900 -17.17 9.54 23.04
CA LYS A 900 -16.65 9.07 21.75
C LYS A 900 -17.56 9.61 20.66
N VAL A 901 -17.06 10.53 19.85
CA VAL A 901 -17.84 11.28 18.86
C VAL A 901 -17.40 10.92 17.46
N LEU A 902 -18.36 10.50 16.64
CA LEU A 902 -18.23 10.31 15.20
C LEU A 902 -18.70 11.56 14.46
N VAL A 903 -17.95 11.96 13.44
CA VAL A 903 -18.34 12.96 12.44
C VAL A 903 -18.23 12.34 11.06
N SER A 904 -19.25 12.53 10.21
CA SER A 904 -19.23 12.10 8.82
C SER A 904 -19.92 13.11 7.89
N ASN A 905 -19.42 13.27 6.67
CA ASN A 905 -20.06 14.05 5.60
C ASN A 905 -20.92 13.20 4.64
N ARG A 906 -21.05 11.88 4.89
CA ARG A 906 -21.65 10.91 3.97
C ARG A 906 -23.11 11.20 3.64
N GLY A 907 -23.43 11.39 2.36
CA GLY A 907 -24.78 11.67 1.85
C GLY A 907 -25.31 13.07 2.18
N VAL A 908 -24.51 13.89 2.88
CA VAL A 908 -24.89 15.22 3.39
C VAL A 908 -24.11 16.31 2.66
N ASP A 909 -22.79 16.16 2.52
CA ASP A 909 -22.00 16.92 1.55
C ASP A 909 -22.05 16.26 0.17
N LYS A 910 -21.88 17.08 -0.88
CA LYS A 910 -21.74 16.64 -2.27
C LYS A 910 -20.54 17.27 -2.99
N SER A 911 -19.72 18.05 -2.29
CA SER A 911 -18.58 18.79 -2.84
C SER A 911 -17.43 17.90 -3.31
N THR A 912 -17.19 16.78 -2.64
CA THR A 912 -16.09 15.81 -2.85
C THR A 912 -16.63 14.40 -3.13
N TYR A 913 -15.77 13.50 -3.61
CA TYR A 913 -16.02 12.05 -3.64
C TYR A 913 -15.57 11.34 -2.33
N CYS A 914 -15.06 12.08 -1.34
CA CYS A 914 -14.68 11.54 -0.04
C CYS A 914 -15.87 11.39 0.91
N ASP A 915 -16.06 10.17 1.41
CA ASP A 915 -16.67 9.92 2.71
C ASP A 915 -15.59 10.18 3.77
N TYR A 916 -15.60 11.39 4.30
CA TYR A 916 -14.77 11.81 5.41
C TYR A 916 -15.42 11.40 6.71
N GLN A 917 -14.87 10.37 7.35
CA GLN A 917 -15.26 9.93 8.69
C GLN A 917 -14.14 10.24 9.68
N LEU A 918 -14.52 10.67 10.89
CA LEU A 918 -13.60 10.95 11.98
C LEU A 918 -14.24 10.53 13.30
N ILE A 919 -13.54 9.68 14.08
CA ILE A 919 -13.90 9.36 15.46
C ILE A 919 -12.85 9.98 16.38
N PHE A 920 -13.28 10.81 17.33
CA PHE A 920 -12.41 11.46 18.30
C PHE A 920 -13.03 11.44 19.71
N LEU A 921 -12.22 11.73 20.73
CA LEU A 921 -12.69 11.83 22.11
C LEU A 921 -12.89 13.29 22.49
N LEU A 922 -13.96 13.57 23.24
CA LEU A 922 -14.19 14.83 23.93
C LEU A 922 -14.24 14.57 25.43
N HIS A 923 -13.33 15.19 26.17
CA HIS A 923 -13.38 15.26 27.62
C HIS A 923 -14.29 16.42 28.03
N ILE A 924 -15.33 16.14 28.81
CA ILE A 924 -16.26 17.16 29.31
C ILE A 924 -16.27 17.12 30.83
N HIS A 925 -16.13 18.29 31.45
CA HIS A 925 -16.06 18.45 32.89
C HIS A 925 -17.14 19.40 33.41
N GLY A 926 -17.45 19.32 34.71
CA GLY A 926 -18.48 20.17 35.32
C GLY A 926 -19.90 19.70 35.07
N LEU A 927 -20.13 18.41 34.86
CA LEU A 927 -21.48 17.87 34.66
C LEU A 927 -22.33 18.08 35.94
N PRO A 928 -23.61 18.46 35.82
CA PRO A 928 -24.48 18.68 36.97
C PRO A 928 -24.83 17.35 37.65
N LEU A 929 -24.73 17.31 38.98
CA LEU A 929 -25.24 16.19 39.78
C LEU A 929 -26.77 16.17 39.74
N SER A 930 -27.38 14.98 39.63
CA SER A 930 -28.84 14.87 39.71
C SER A 930 -29.37 15.43 41.04
N ALA A 931 -30.57 16.03 41.02
CA ALA A 931 -31.15 16.66 42.21
C ALA A 931 -31.26 15.70 43.42
N LYS A 932 -31.47 14.40 43.15
CA LYS A 932 -31.48 13.33 44.17
C LYS A 932 -30.10 13.14 44.79
N ARG A 933 -29.05 13.05 43.98
CA ARG A 933 -27.65 12.85 44.43
C ARG A 933 -27.09 14.09 45.12
N ALA A 934 -27.36 15.29 44.59
CA ALA A 934 -26.99 16.56 45.21
C ALA A 934 -27.62 16.71 46.60
N LEU A 935 -28.92 16.43 46.74
CA LEU A 935 -29.62 16.48 48.03
C LEU A 935 -29.12 15.41 49.01
N PHE A 936 -28.79 14.20 48.52
CA PHE A 936 -28.17 13.15 49.35
C PHE A 936 -26.79 13.58 49.88
N ILE A 937 -25.91 14.12 49.02
CA ILE A 937 -24.59 14.64 49.41
C ILE A 937 -24.73 15.80 50.41
N LEU A 938 -25.70 16.70 50.20
CA LEU A 938 -26.00 17.79 51.13
C LEU A 938 -26.48 17.28 52.49
N MET A 939 -27.36 16.27 52.54
CA MET A 939 -27.77 15.65 53.81
C MET A 939 -26.61 14.93 54.51
N VAL A 940 -25.82 14.13 53.79
CA VAL A 940 -24.68 13.41 54.38
C VAL A 940 -23.62 14.38 54.92
N SER A 941 -23.23 15.39 54.14
CA SER A 941 -22.27 16.40 54.59
C SER A 941 -22.80 17.23 55.76
N SER A 942 -24.09 17.60 55.77
CA SER A 942 -24.73 18.27 56.91
C SER A 942 -24.72 17.39 58.16
N CYS A 943 -25.07 16.10 58.04
CA CYS A 943 -25.05 15.15 59.16
C CYS A 943 -23.62 14.92 59.70
N VAL A 944 -22.61 14.82 58.82
CA VAL A 944 -21.20 14.72 59.23
C VAL A 944 -20.73 16.01 59.91
N PHE A 945 -21.08 17.18 59.39
CA PHE A 945 -20.73 18.46 60.00
C PHE A 945 -21.40 18.65 61.37
N ILE A 946 -22.69 18.34 61.50
CA ILE A 946 -23.40 18.34 62.79
C ILE A 946 -22.81 17.28 63.74
N GLY A 947 -22.41 16.11 63.24
CA GLY A 947 -21.69 15.10 64.01
C GLY A 947 -20.34 15.58 64.54
N LEU A 948 -19.54 16.25 63.70
CA LEU A 948 -18.25 16.84 64.11
C LEU A 948 -18.43 18.01 65.09
N VAL A 949 -19.41 18.88 64.87
CA VAL A 949 -19.73 19.99 65.78
C VAL A 949 -20.25 19.49 67.13
N THR A 950 -21.13 18.48 67.15
CA THR A 950 -21.61 17.88 68.40
C THR A 950 -20.51 17.12 69.12
N LEU A 951 -19.66 16.37 68.42
CA LEU A 951 -18.49 15.70 68.98
C LEU A 951 -17.46 16.70 69.52
N TYR A 952 -17.24 17.83 68.84
CA TYR A 952 -16.40 18.94 69.32
C TYR A 952 -16.98 19.58 70.59
N ILE A 953 -18.29 19.85 70.64
CA ILE A 953 -18.97 20.37 71.84
C ILE A 953 -18.87 19.35 73.00
N ILE A 954 -19.10 18.06 72.74
CA ILE A 954 -18.94 16.99 73.73
C ILE A 954 -17.49 16.92 74.23
N PHE A 955 -16.50 17.04 73.34
CA PHE A 955 -15.09 17.11 73.71
C PHE A 955 -14.80 18.34 74.60
N CYS A 956 -15.27 19.53 74.22
CA CYS A 956 -15.13 20.76 75.02
C CYS A 956 -15.86 20.71 76.37
N LEU A 957 -16.94 19.94 76.51
CA LEU A 957 -17.66 19.73 77.78
C LEU A 957 -17.05 18.63 78.65
N LEU A 958 -16.47 17.59 78.04
CA LEU A 958 -15.78 16.51 78.76
C LEU A 958 -14.35 16.87 79.15
N LEU A 959 -13.64 17.70 78.39
CA LEU A 959 -12.24 18.06 78.67
C LEU A 959 -12.05 18.66 80.09
N PRO A 960 -12.90 19.58 80.60
CA PRO A 960 -12.82 20.08 81.97
C PRO A 960 -13.12 19.00 83.04
N LEU A 961 -14.00 18.04 82.73
CA LEU A 961 -14.33 16.92 83.62
C LEU A 961 -13.19 15.89 83.65
N MET A 962 -12.59 15.58 82.51
CA MET A 962 -11.43 14.70 82.36
C MET A 962 -10.19 15.31 83.06
N VAL A 963 -9.95 16.62 82.91
CA VAL A 963 -8.88 17.33 83.63
C VAL A 963 -9.12 17.30 85.14
N LYS A 964 -10.36 17.53 85.61
CA LYS A 964 -10.70 17.35 87.04
C LYS A 964 -10.49 15.91 87.51
N ALA A 965 -10.96 14.91 86.76
CA ALA A 965 -10.79 13.50 87.08
C ALA A 965 -9.29 13.11 87.16
N CYS A 966 -8.48 13.51 86.18
CA CYS A 966 -7.02 13.31 86.20
C CYS A 966 -6.36 14.01 87.40
N SER A 967 -6.79 15.23 87.77
CA SER A 967 -6.25 15.92 88.96
C SER A 967 -6.58 15.18 90.26
N ALA A 968 -7.81 14.66 90.41
CA ALA A 968 -8.22 13.85 91.56
C ALA A 968 -7.53 12.47 91.59
N LEU A 969 -7.31 11.84 90.43
CA LEU A 969 -6.57 10.58 90.32
C LEU A 969 -5.09 10.80 90.72
N ARG A 970 -4.47 11.88 90.25
CA ARG A 970 -3.08 12.26 90.56
C ARG A 970 -2.90 12.58 92.06
N TRP A 971 -3.89 13.21 92.69
CA TRP A 971 -3.91 13.42 94.14
C TRP A 971 -4.05 12.10 94.92
N LYS A 972 -4.94 11.19 94.49
CA LYS A 972 -5.05 9.84 95.08
C LYS A 972 -3.76 9.03 94.94
N ILE A 973 -3.10 9.06 93.79
CA ILE A 973 -1.84 8.34 93.54
C ILE A 973 -0.72 8.90 94.44
N ASN A 974 -0.59 10.22 94.55
CA ASN A 974 0.41 10.82 95.45
C ASN A 974 0.19 10.40 96.92
N ASN A 975 -1.05 10.39 97.42
CA ASN A 975 -1.35 9.98 98.80
C ASN A 975 -1.11 8.48 99.08
N ILE A 976 -1.06 7.63 98.05
CA ILE A 976 -0.74 6.19 98.19
C ILE A 976 0.78 5.97 98.26
N ILE A 977 1.59 6.92 97.77
CA ILE A 977 3.05 6.84 97.72
C ILE A 977 3.71 7.40 99.01
N THR A 978 2.94 8.01 99.92
CA THR A 978 3.45 8.75 101.09
C THR A 978 3.01 8.21 102.45
N SER A 979 2.91 6.89 102.61
CA SER A 979 2.82 6.23 103.92
C SER A 979 3.89 5.14 104.05
N GLU A 980 4.79 5.32 105.02
CA GLU A 980 5.95 4.47 105.35
C GLU A 980 7.07 4.44 104.27
N SER A 981 8.34 4.73 104.59
CA SER A 981 8.94 5.16 105.86
C SER A 981 10.23 6.00 105.66
N TYR A 982 10.57 6.80 106.66
CA TYR A 982 11.82 7.58 106.77
C TYR A 982 13.04 6.69 107.01
N TYR A 983 14.23 7.07 106.51
CA TYR A 983 15.47 7.10 107.32
C TYR A 983 16.42 8.23 106.82
N PRO A 984 17.21 8.92 107.67
CA PRO A 984 17.63 10.31 107.40
C PRO A 984 19.14 10.66 107.60
N TYR A 985 19.48 11.94 107.32
CA TYR A 985 20.79 12.63 107.49
C TYR A 985 21.92 12.18 106.52
N THR A 986 22.91 12.99 106.13
CA THR A 986 23.49 14.26 106.66
C THR A 986 23.42 15.43 105.65
N ALA A 987 23.40 16.72 105.98
CA ALA A 987 24.40 17.58 106.65
C ALA A 987 25.79 17.57 105.94
N SER A 988 26.49 18.70 105.69
CA SER A 988 26.29 20.10 106.08
C SER A 988 26.92 21.09 105.06
N SER A 989 26.43 22.33 105.03
CA SER A 989 27.13 23.49 104.45
C SER A 989 28.43 23.85 105.18
N ARG A 990 29.42 24.46 104.48
CA ARG A 990 30.10 25.74 104.82
C ARG A 990 31.18 26.10 103.77
N VAL A 991 31.04 27.25 103.10
CA VAL A 991 31.72 28.56 103.36
C VAL A 991 33.10 28.67 102.68
N PHE A 992 33.29 29.50 101.65
CA PHE A 992 33.42 30.98 101.61
C PHE A 992 34.82 31.52 102.03
N SER A 993 35.72 31.67 101.05
CA SER A 993 36.77 32.71 101.00
C SER A 993 37.56 32.61 99.69
N GLY A 994 37.95 33.73 99.08
CA GLY A 994 38.77 33.75 97.85
C GLY A 994 38.50 34.95 96.94
N ALA A 995 38.91 36.15 97.36
CA ALA A 995 38.78 37.36 96.56
C ALA A 995 39.97 37.58 95.61
N SER A 996 39.84 38.56 94.71
CA SER A 996 40.74 38.85 93.59
C SER A 996 42.22 39.09 93.96
N GLY A 997 43.14 38.44 93.23
CA GLY A 997 44.56 38.77 93.16
C GLY A 997 45.02 38.93 91.69
N THR A 998 45.99 39.80 91.43
CA THR A 998 46.37 40.26 90.07
C THR A 998 47.55 39.53 89.40
N ARG A 999 47.52 39.55 88.05
CA ARG A 999 48.67 39.59 87.11
C ARG A 999 49.52 38.33 86.80
N SER A 1000 49.45 37.96 85.51
CA SER A 1000 50.59 37.74 84.56
C SER A 1000 51.41 36.44 84.57
N ARG A 1001 51.67 35.94 83.33
CA ARG A 1001 52.39 34.68 82.94
C ARG A 1001 51.70 33.40 83.46
N GLY A 1002 51.65 32.27 82.75
CA GLY A 1002 52.04 31.88 81.38
C GLY A 1002 51.81 30.34 81.26
N SER A 1003 51.56 29.71 80.11
CA SER A 1003 51.75 30.12 78.71
C SER A 1003 50.73 29.45 77.76
N SER A 1004 50.64 29.99 76.52
CA SER A 1004 50.32 29.31 75.24
C SER A 1004 49.05 28.44 75.11
N SER A 1005 48.18 28.61 74.11
CA SER A 1005 48.10 29.57 72.98
C SER A 1005 46.62 29.60 72.51
N VAL A 1006 46.01 30.71 72.08
CA VAL A 1006 46.30 31.52 70.87
C VAL A 1006 46.27 30.62 69.60
N SER A 1007 45.43 30.82 68.59
CA SER A 1007 44.53 31.96 68.26
C SER A 1007 43.26 31.51 67.52
N SER A 1008 42.22 32.35 67.55
CA SER A 1008 41.16 32.36 66.54
C SER A 1008 41.65 32.90 65.19
N GLY A 1009 41.16 32.38 64.07
CA GLY A 1009 40.94 33.21 62.88
C GLY A 1009 41.29 32.63 61.50
N VAL A 1010 40.40 32.96 60.55
CA VAL A 1010 40.73 33.41 59.18
C VAL A 1010 41.07 32.36 58.10
N SER A 1011 40.15 32.30 57.12
CA SER A 1011 40.38 32.10 55.67
C SER A 1011 40.39 30.70 55.04
N SER A 1012 39.41 30.55 54.13
CA SER A 1012 39.53 30.06 52.74
C SER A 1012 39.69 28.57 52.39
N LYS A 1013 38.84 28.21 51.41
CA LYS A 1013 39.08 27.40 50.20
C LYS A 1013 38.99 25.87 50.27
N VAL A 1014 38.22 25.36 49.30
CA VAL A 1014 38.41 24.09 48.55
C VAL A 1014 38.11 22.81 49.34
N ALA A 1015 37.53 21.76 48.75
CA ALA A 1015 36.57 21.60 47.64
C ALA A 1015 36.09 20.13 47.66
N GLU A 1016 34.95 19.85 47.01
CA GLU A 1016 34.49 18.48 46.62
C GLU A 1016 34.23 17.50 47.80
N GLY A 1017 33.38 16.49 47.66
CA GLY A 1017 32.44 16.17 46.60
C GLY A 1017 31.91 14.74 46.77
N ASN A 1018 30.76 14.44 46.15
CA ASN A 1018 30.29 13.07 45.85
C ASN A 1018 29.99 12.15 47.07
N GLN A 1019 29.32 10.98 46.97
CA GLN A 1019 28.51 10.36 45.91
C GLN A 1019 27.43 9.43 46.55
N GLU A 1020 26.38 9.11 45.78
CA GLU A 1020 25.65 7.82 45.70
C GLU A 1020 24.89 7.17 46.89
N ALA A 1021 23.58 6.93 46.65
CA ALA A 1021 22.88 5.61 46.65
C ALA A 1021 22.89 4.73 47.94
N PRO A 1022 22.21 3.54 47.97
CA PRO A 1022 21.15 2.99 47.13
C PRO A 1022 19.76 3.13 47.83
N GLU A 1023 18.85 2.18 48.13
CA GLU A 1023 18.71 0.72 47.95
C GLU A 1023 17.21 0.31 48.02
N GLU A 1024 16.89 -0.96 47.74
CA GLU A 1024 15.52 -1.52 47.68
C GLU A 1024 15.03 -2.12 49.02
N THR A 1025 13.75 -2.52 49.14
CA THR A 1025 13.40 -3.97 49.32
C THR A 1025 11.91 -4.34 49.26
N SER A 1026 11.58 -5.19 48.28
CA SER A 1026 10.81 -6.45 48.39
C SER A 1026 9.55 -6.60 49.28
N LYS A 1027 8.39 -6.75 48.60
CA LYS A 1027 7.32 -7.77 48.75
C LYS A 1027 7.02 -8.44 50.11
N LYS A 1028 5.71 -8.61 50.38
CA LYS A 1028 5.17 -9.86 50.95
C LYS A 1028 3.74 -10.17 50.47
N GLN A 1029 3.31 -11.43 50.60
CA GLN A 1029 2.13 -12.01 49.94
C GLN A 1029 1.46 -13.07 50.84
N SER A 1030 0.15 -12.97 51.03
CA SER A 1030 -0.77 -14.02 51.53
C SER A 1030 -2.21 -13.52 51.31
N ILE A 1031 -3.00 -14.09 50.39
CA ILE A 1031 -3.77 -15.33 50.57
C ILE A 1031 -4.74 -15.23 51.76
N THR A 1032 -5.99 -14.88 51.46
CA THR A 1032 -7.13 -15.78 51.66
C THR A 1032 -8.07 -15.64 50.46
#